data_AF-A0A2M8FAG0-F1
#
_entry.id   AF-A0A2M8FAG0-F1
#
_cell.length_a   1.000
_cell.length_b   1.000
_cell.length_c   1.000
_cell.angle_alpha   90.00
_cell.angle_beta   90.00
_cell.angle_gamma   90.00
#
_symmetry.space_group_name_H-M   'P 1'
#
loop_
_entity.id
_entity.type
_entity.pdbx_description
1 polymer ?
#
loop_
_entity_poly.entity_id
_entity_poly.type
_entity_poly.pdbx_seq_one_letter_code
_entity_poly.pdbx_strand_id
1 'polypeptide(L)'
;MDDDTSQHIEAYWKHSNGMTKDHIEWAETIIQNEELGVWNYFQIRSLLPEQIREEIDGILSIDVPNELDRIFDTRAEFLDVLQKIDISLQFDSMQVEKVAKVIDIFRKEHEVLFEELTHGRKISLARVGVLDACVGYTFRRGVDPHFTITQYLYDRAKLPSELTEEFESEFHLEIPEWAEDIKSYDAFLSRDDADMRAFLDTHVGKLREMIAWLRNKLEEYSEKSHEILPKPTLRLPEEALNDIIGDLGRSPDEVTDIKKSYTEMMSLRFRKSVEDMFHIRMEHLSMQEQLWFLSFLRDKDKKMVEQVQTLTQVYGSNFLQLFLSIQYERSSGDHVVNLFSHLKKEDGEKILHVYTSVYEQIGDASLLLADEYGEGLSMSFADIQQALAVRAKDLVMGVHIESQGVDQKVIDSLCDELGAETPDVKVLSGFFRKIADSLGHHEAGTLDLASFQKGQDRLLESLRQEQKMGLFNRALAARGELAPIPEIHWRVDRGNEEYTRRFGFDLFKLLDHIKDPKRKKVLLEFGPGSGKSKQERAEAGFDEYYLDMAMANKVYYPLNKFIEGVIDWGALEQEIGPLTVGDREVLSDMMYKTLMISDGETSKNNFSYAHERIEQLTKDPSSLRNLLSQIAPSFGYMVVIPDTISTRDDQGNVIYPYKINLTAQDRKDLLHAEEGSVDARSNVFLKAKQLLAEDIQKYFWDGEDLYDAIPAYTSGIMVGDFSRIEALKDGQIDVAIGVRSTVYKRGDEYIQFLEDMSQKLKEGGIYIDDSIRDNDGWTYRIAEMLQARQSFPDGISLTIIIGPGFQGEDAQKGDVPLGFVMQKDVVMNDEIQSLLQGGYTLYDFDEYIKRYVYDGAHINQKTLMQLDDSGHLYETVSAFFPSGEVRVAA
;
A
#
# COMPACT_ATOMS: atom_id res chain seq x y z
N MET A 1 -23.48 70.57 1.89
CA MET A 1 -23.24 69.93 0.59
C MET A 1 -24.38 70.29 -0.35
N ASP A 2 -24.14 70.30 -1.67
CA ASP A 2 -25.21 70.29 -2.67
C ASP A 2 -25.88 68.90 -2.69
N ASP A 3 -27.20 68.85 -2.85
CA ASP A 3 -28.04 67.63 -2.80
C ASP A 3 -27.55 66.50 -3.74
N ASP A 4 -26.81 66.85 -4.79
CA ASP A 4 -26.28 65.90 -5.78
C ASP A 4 -25.15 65.01 -5.22
N THR A 5 -24.41 65.47 -4.21
CA THR A 5 -23.32 64.69 -3.59
C THR A 5 -23.86 63.63 -2.65
N SER A 6 -24.87 63.97 -1.84
CA SER A 6 -25.53 63.00 -0.95
C SER A 6 -26.28 61.92 -1.73
N GLN A 7 -26.87 62.23 -2.89
CA GLN A 7 -27.56 61.23 -3.72
C GLN A 7 -26.60 60.27 -4.44
N HIS A 8 -25.44 60.74 -4.90
CA HIS A 8 -24.40 59.86 -5.46
C HIS A 8 -23.77 58.96 -4.39
N ILE A 9 -23.60 59.47 -3.17
CA ILE A 9 -23.20 58.67 -2.00
C ILE A 9 -24.28 57.61 -1.72
N GLU A 10 -25.56 57.96 -1.61
CA GLU A 10 -26.60 56.96 -1.32
C GLU A 10 -26.72 55.85 -2.41
N ALA A 11 -26.45 56.19 -3.68
CA ALA A 11 -26.53 55.26 -4.81
C ALA A 11 -25.33 54.30 -4.92
N TYR A 12 -24.10 54.79 -4.76
CA TYR A 12 -22.90 53.92 -4.75
C TYR A 12 -22.93 52.97 -3.53
N TRP A 13 -23.53 53.41 -2.43
CA TRP A 13 -23.54 52.72 -1.14
C TRP A 13 -24.62 51.64 -1.03
N LYS A 14 -25.75 51.77 -1.74
CA LYS A 14 -26.74 50.67 -1.91
C LYS A 14 -26.19 49.47 -2.69
N HIS A 15 -25.03 49.60 -3.33
CA HIS A 15 -24.36 48.50 -4.05
C HIS A 15 -23.19 47.87 -3.30
N SER A 16 -22.69 48.50 -2.23
CA SER A 16 -21.58 47.99 -1.41
C SER A 16 -22.08 47.48 -0.06
N ASN A 17 -22.13 46.16 0.10
CA ASN A 17 -22.57 45.38 1.27
C ASN A 17 -22.42 46.07 2.66
N GLY A 18 -23.54 46.56 3.21
CA GLY A 18 -23.82 46.53 4.65
C GLY A 18 -23.20 47.61 5.56
N MET A 19 -23.21 48.89 5.18
CA MET A 19 -22.89 50.00 6.09
C MET A 19 -24.14 50.82 6.49
N THR A 20 -24.24 51.19 7.78
CA THR A 20 -25.37 51.98 8.33
C THR A 20 -25.17 53.50 8.15
N LYS A 21 -26.23 54.26 8.39
CA LYS A 21 -26.20 55.74 8.42
C LYS A 21 -25.14 56.30 9.38
N ASP A 22 -24.88 55.63 10.50
CA ASP A 22 -23.88 56.05 11.48
C ASP A 22 -22.44 55.89 10.96
N HIS A 23 -22.19 54.89 10.10
CA HIS A 23 -20.91 54.72 9.41
C HIS A 23 -20.70 55.81 8.34
N ILE A 24 -21.78 56.25 7.69
CA ILE A 24 -21.78 57.37 6.73
C ILE A 24 -21.50 58.68 7.48
N GLU A 25 -22.17 58.94 8.60
CA GLU A 25 -21.91 60.12 9.44
C GLU A 25 -20.47 60.11 10.00
N TRP A 26 -19.92 58.95 10.37
CA TRP A 26 -18.52 58.83 10.78
C TRP A 26 -17.53 59.17 9.66
N ALA A 27 -17.71 58.57 8.47
CA ALA A 27 -16.88 58.86 7.31
C ALA A 27 -16.97 60.33 6.91
N GLU A 28 -18.17 60.91 6.94
CA GLU A 28 -18.39 62.34 6.72
C GLU A 28 -17.64 63.20 7.74
N THR A 29 -17.47 62.77 9.00
CA THR A 29 -16.78 63.59 10.00
C THR A 29 -15.25 63.47 9.96
N ILE A 30 -14.70 62.35 9.48
CA ILE A 30 -13.28 62.27 9.11
C ILE A 30 -13.00 63.20 7.93
N ILE A 31 -13.90 63.24 6.95
CA ILE A 31 -13.80 64.05 5.73
C ILE A 31 -14.05 65.55 6.01
N GLN A 32 -14.91 65.88 6.98
CA GLN A 32 -15.22 67.27 7.37
C GLN A 32 -14.15 67.90 8.29
N ASN A 33 -13.01 67.25 8.49
CA ASN A 33 -11.82 67.79 9.15
C ASN A 33 -12.08 68.34 10.57
N GLU A 34 -12.93 67.66 11.35
CA GLU A 34 -12.93 67.88 12.79
C GLU A 34 -11.64 67.25 13.34
N GLU A 35 -10.79 68.02 14.01
CA GLU A 35 -9.54 67.58 14.66
C GLU A 35 -9.69 66.27 15.47
N LEU A 36 -10.90 65.95 15.91
CA LEU A 36 -11.27 64.73 16.62
C LEU A 36 -11.25 63.47 15.72
N GLY A 37 -11.65 63.58 14.45
CA GLY A 37 -11.61 62.48 13.48
C GLY A 37 -10.18 62.06 13.16
N VAL A 38 -9.31 63.04 12.91
CA VAL A 38 -7.88 62.84 12.66
C VAL A 38 -7.18 62.26 13.89
N TRP A 39 -7.49 62.76 15.10
CA TRP A 39 -7.00 62.21 16.35
C TRP A 39 -7.33 60.73 16.54
N ASN A 40 -8.59 60.35 16.32
CA ASN A 40 -9.03 58.98 16.50
C ASN A 40 -8.42 58.03 15.46
N TYR A 41 -8.27 58.50 14.22
CA TYR A 41 -7.58 57.74 13.18
C TYR A 41 -6.16 57.35 13.61
N PHE A 42 -5.35 58.31 14.08
CA PHE A 42 -3.97 58.03 14.49
C PHE A 42 -3.87 57.17 15.76
N GLN A 43 -4.79 57.34 16.71
CA GLN A 43 -4.87 56.47 17.89
C GLN A 43 -5.14 55.02 17.50
N ILE A 44 -6.15 54.77 16.66
CA ILE A 44 -6.49 53.43 16.20
C ILE A 44 -5.37 52.86 15.33
N ARG A 45 -4.85 53.65 14.39
CA ARG A 45 -3.73 53.26 13.51
C ARG A 45 -2.52 52.82 14.31
N SER A 46 -2.14 53.54 15.38
CA SER A 46 -0.98 53.20 16.22
C SER A 46 -1.10 51.87 16.97
N LEU A 47 -2.31 51.30 17.06
CA LEU A 47 -2.59 50.01 17.70
C LEU A 47 -2.57 48.83 16.72
N LEU A 48 -2.47 49.09 15.41
CA LEU A 48 -2.51 48.06 14.37
C LEU A 48 -1.13 47.47 14.07
N PRO A 49 -1.07 46.22 13.58
CA PRO A 49 0.14 45.66 12.98
C PRO A 49 0.67 46.52 11.83
N GLU A 50 1.99 46.59 11.68
CA GLU A 50 2.69 47.39 10.65
C GLU A 50 2.12 47.19 9.25
N GLN A 51 1.92 45.93 8.84
CA GLN A 51 1.37 45.58 7.53
C GLN A 51 -0.03 46.18 7.28
N ILE A 52 -0.88 46.23 8.30
CA ILE A 52 -2.24 46.81 8.20
C ILE A 52 -2.18 48.33 8.18
N ARG A 53 -1.25 48.94 8.93
CA ARG A 53 -1.02 50.40 8.88
C ARG A 53 -0.60 50.83 7.47
N GLU A 54 0.35 50.12 6.88
CA GLU A 54 0.83 50.39 5.51
C GLU A 54 -0.28 50.24 4.47
N GLU A 55 -1.15 49.22 4.61
CA GLU A 55 -2.30 49.03 3.73
C GLU A 55 -3.29 50.20 3.83
N ILE A 56 -3.63 50.60 5.05
CA ILE A 56 -4.54 51.73 5.31
C ILE A 56 -3.95 53.04 4.77
N ASP A 57 -2.67 53.31 5.04
CA ASP A 57 -1.99 54.52 4.57
C ASP A 57 -1.93 54.57 3.05
N GLY A 58 -1.67 53.43 2.40
CA GLY A 58 -1.68 53.29 0.95
C GLY A 58 -3.07 53.58 0.35
N ILE A 59 -4.14 53.05 0.96
CA ILE A 59 -5.53 53.30 0.53
C ILE A 59 -5.86 54.78 0.64
N LEU A 60 -5.52 55.39 1.77
CA LEU A 60 -5.76 56.80 2.04
C LEU A 60 -4.83 57.72 1.25
N SER A 61 -3.72 57.18 0.74
CA SER A 61 -2.66 57.90 0.03
C SER A 61 -2.07 59.04 0.88
N ILE A 62 -1.90 58.76 2.17
CA ILE A 62 -1.33 59.69 3.15
C ILE A 62 0.08 59.25 3.50
N ASP A 63 0.97 60.22 3.62
CA ASP A 63 2.33 60.00 4.09
C ASP A 63 2.36 60.33 5.58
N VAL A 64 2.46 59.28 6.42
CA VAL A 64 2.39 59.42 7.88
C VAL A 64 3.81 59.51 8.45
N PRO A 65 4.24 60.68 8.95
CA PRO A 65 5.52 60.81 9.63
C PRO A 65 5.59 59.94 10.88
N ASN A 66 6.78 59.39 11.13
CA ASN A 66 7.06 58.47 12.25
C ASN A 66 6.71 59.06 13.63
N GLU A 67 6.73 60.39 13.78
CA GLU A 67 6.34 61.09 15.00
C GLU A 67 4.87 60.89 15.39
N LEU A 68 4.01 60.52 14.42
CA LEU A 68 2.61 60.17 14.63
C LEU A 68 2.39 58.66 14.82
N ASP A 69 3.45 57.85 14.79
CA ASP A 69 3.39 56.39 14.87
C ASP A 69 3.42 55.85 16.32
N ARG A 70 3.05 56.71 17.28
CA ARG A 70 2.98 56.39 18.71
C ARG A 70 1.61 56.69 19.29
N ILE A 71 1.26 55.99 20.36
CA ILE A 71 0.08 56.33 21.17
C ILE A 71 0.38 57.61 21.93
N PHE A 72 -0.53 58.58 21.84
CA PHE A 72 -0.44 59.84 22.58
C PHE A 72 -1.33 59.79 23.81
N ASP A 73 -0.82 60.22 24.96
CA ASP A 73 -1.53 60.12 26.24
C ASP A 73 -2.67 61.14 26.34
N THR A 74 -2.54 62.29 25.65
CA THR A 74 -3.56 63.34 25.68
C THR A 74 -3.79 63.97 24.31
N ARG A 75 -5.03 64.41 24.07
CA ARG A 75 -5.40 65.12 22.83
C ARG A 75 -4.57 66.41 22.64
N ALA A 76 -4.21 67.10 23.72
CA ALA A 76 -3.42 68.31 23.67
C ALA A 76 -1.99 68.04 23.16
N GLU A 77 -1.39 66.94 23.58
CA GLU A 77 -0.05 66.52 23.10
C GLU A 77 -0.06 66.21 21.60
N PHE A 78 -1.09 65.54 21.12
CA PHE A 78 -1.23 65.26 19.70
C PHE A 78 -1.49 66.49 18.85
N LEU A 79 -2.33 67.41 19.30
CA LEU A 79 -2.56 68.64 18.57
C LEU A 79 -1.28 69.48 18.48
N ASP A 80 -0.41 69.47 19.50
CA ASP A 80 0.90 70.13 19.44
C ASP A 80 1.85 69.47 18.43
N VAL A 81 1.77 68.15 18.23
CA VAL A 81 2.54 67.43 17.19
C VAL A 81 1.92 67.63 15.81
N LEU A 82 0.60 67.56 15.68
CA LEU A 82 -0.14 67.77 14.44
C LEU A 82 0.02 69.21 13.92
N GLN A 83 0.07 70.22 14.79
CA GLN A 83 0.33 71.61 14.38
C GLN A 83 1.73 71.84 13.80
N LYS A 84 2.68 70.94 14.09
CA LYS A 84 4.05 71.00 13.57
C LYS A 84 4.21 70.26 12.24
N ILE A 85 3.17 69.54 11.81
CA ILE A 85 3.19 68.64 10.66
C ILE A 85 2.01 69.00 9.74
N ASP A 86 2.30 69.45 8.51
CA ASP A 86 1.27 69.93 7.57
C ASP A 86 0.53 68.76 6.88
N ILE A 87 -0.29 68.03 7.66
CA ILE A 87 -1.08 66.87 7.21
C ILE A 87 -2.55 67.22 6.93
N SER A 88 -3.04 68.36 7.43
CA SER A 88 -4.44 68.78 7.26
C SER A 88 -4.86 68.85 5.79
N LEU A 89 -3.95 69.27 4.89
CA LEU A 89 -4.15 69.30 3.44
C LEU A 89 -4.32 67.91 2.79
N GLN A 90 -3.85 66.84 3.43
CA GLN A 90 -3.99 65.47 2.91
C GLN A 90 -5.37 64.88 3.22
N PHE A 91 -5.95 65.23 4.38
CA PHE A 91 -7.29 64.79 4.79
C PHE A 91 -8.42 65.55 4.08
N ASP A 92 -8.21 66.81 3.70
CA ASP A 92 -9.18 67.65 2.94
C ASP A 92 -9.56 67.07 1.56
N SER A 93 -8.80 66.09 1.05
CA SER A 93 -8.99 65.45 -0.25
C SER A 93 -9.49 64.00 -0.19
N MET A 94 -9.83 63.50 1.00
CA MET A 94 -10.23 62.10 1.18
C MET A 94 -11.58 61.80 0.53
N GLN A 95 -11.55 60.90 -0.45
CA GLN A 95 -12.77 60.37 -1.05
C GLN A 95 -13.45 59.40 -0.08
N VAL A 96 -14.78 59.52 0.07
CA VAL A 96 -15.59 58.68 0.96
C VAL A 96 -15.37 57.18 0.71
N GLU A 97 -15.11 56.80 -0.53
CA GLU A 97 -14.81 55.42 -0.95
C GLU A 97 -13.51 54.85 -0.34
N LYS A 98 -12.50 55.69 -0.13
CA LYS A 98 -11.24 55.28 0.51
C LYS A 98 -11.44 55.09 2.02
N VAL A 99 -12.19 56.00 2.64
CA VAL A 99 -12.55 55.88 4.06
C VAL A 99 -13.34 54.60 4.29
N ALA A 100 -14.36 54.30 3.46
CA ALA A 100 -15.16 53.08 3.52
C ALA A 100 -14.30 51.79 3.47
N LYS A 101 -13.27 51.74 2.63
CA LYS A 101 -12.35 50.60 2.57
C LYS A 101 -11.54 50.42 3.85
N VAL A 102 -11.13 51.52 4.48
CA VAL A 102 -10.43 51.49 5.78
C VAL A 102 -11.36 50.99 6.89
N ILE A 103 -12.65 51.38 6.88
CA ILE A 103 -13.67 50.83 7.80
C ILE A 103 -13.80 49.31 7.63
N ASP A 104 -13.82 48.82 6.39
CA ASP A 104 -13.92 47.38 6.11
C ASP A 104 -12.69 46.61 6.63
N ILE A 105 -11.49 47.19 6.54
CA ILE A 105 -10.27 46.62 7.13
C ILE A 105 -10.40 46.55 8.66
N PHE A 106 -10.84 47.63 9.31
CA PHE A 106 -11.07 47.63 10.76
C PHE A 106 -12.11 46.60 11.20
N ARG A 107 -13.18 46.44 10.43
CA ARG A 107 -14.20 45.40 10.67
C ARG A 107 -13.62 44.00 10.60
N LYS A 108 -12.81 43.71 9.57
CA LYS A 108 -12.16 42.40 9.42
C LYS A 108 -11.19 42.11 10.56
N GLU A 109 -10.39 43.10 10.97
CA GLU A 109 -9.49 42.93 12.13
C GLU A 109 -10.27 42.72 13.44
N HIS A 110 -11.42 43.41 13.60
CA HIS A 110 -12.32 43.19 14.73
C HIS A 110 -12.89 41.76 14.75
N GLU A 111 -13.30 41.22 13.58
CA GLU A 111 -13.75 39.84 13.44
C GLU A 111 -12.65 38.82 13.77
N VAL A 112 -11.42 39.04 13.28
CA VAL A 112 -10.25 38.20 13.57
C VAL A 112 -9.95 38.18 15.08
N LEU A 113 -10.09 39.32 15.76
CA LEU A 113 -9.90 39.45 17.20
C LEU A 113 -10.93 38.64 18.01
N PHE A 114 -12.20 38.68 17.61
CA PHE A 114 -13.26 37.88 18.23
C PHE A 114 -13.05 36.39 17.97
N GLU A 115 -12.58 36.01 16.78
CA GLU A 115 -12.14 34.65 16.52
C GLU A 115 -10.97 34.27 17.45
N GLU A 116 -9.96 35.12 17.66
CA GLU A 116 -8.87 34.82 18.58
C GLU A 116 -9.33 34.63 20.04
N LEU A 117 -10.27 35.45 20.51
CA LEU A 117 -10.91 35.35 21.84
C LEU A 117 -11.73 34.08 22.02
N THR A 118 -12.61 33.77 21.08
CA THR A 118 -13.45 32.54 21.12
C THR A 118 -12.64 31.27 20.98
N HIS A 119 -11.49 31.34 20.32
CA HIS A 119 -10.62 30.19 20.08
C HIS A 119 -9.40 30.14 21.00
N GLY A 120 -9.41 30.87 22.13
CA GLY A 120 -8.40 30.78 23.18
C GLY A 120 -6.97 31.10 22.71
N ARG A 121 -6.80 31.90 21.66
CA ARG A 121 -5.49 32.28 21.14
C ARG A 121 -4.89 33.41 21.99
N LYS A 122 -3.56 33.50 22.01
CA LYS A 122 -2.86 34.60 22.69
C LYS A 122 -3.15 35.92 21.97
N ILE A 123 -3.99 36.76 22.57
CA ILE A 123 -4.33 38.08 22.04
C ILE A 123 -3.31 39.09 22.56
N SER A 124 -2.75 39.91 21.67
CA SER A 124 -1.86 40.99 22.09
C SER A 124 -2.64 42.15 22.74
N LEU A 125 -2.05 42.82 23.73
CA LEU A 125 -2.63 44.03 24.36
C LEU A 125 -3.00 45.11 23.33
N ALA A 126 -2.22 45.25 22.25
CA ALA A 126 -2.52 46.18 21.15
C ALA A 126 -3.86 45.85 20.46
N ARG A 127 -4.15 44.57 20.27
CA ARG A 127 -5.38 44.06 19.66
C ARG A 127 -6.60 44.18 20.60
N VAL A 128 -6.43 43.99 21.91
CA VAL A 128 -7.46 44.33 22.90
C VAL A 128 -7.76 45.84 22.86
N GLY A 129 -6.73 46.67 22.66
CA GLY A 129 -6.87 48.11 22.45
C GLY A 129 -7.67 48.48 21.20
N VAL A 130 -7.63 47.68 20.13
CA VAL A 130 -8.49 47.87 18.93
C VAL A 130 -9.96 47.62 19.29
N LEU A 131 -10.25 46.60 20.10
CA LEU A 131 -11.59 46.30 20.58
C LEU A 131 -12.11 47.40 21.52
N ASP A 132 -11.28 47.86 22.47
CA ASP A 132 -11.57 48.99 23.37
C ASP A 132 -11.71 50.30 22.60
N ALA A 133 -10.97 50.47 21.51
CA ALA A 133 -11.14 51.60 20.62
C ALA A 133 -12.47 51.51 19.85
N CYS A 134 -12.82 50.36 19.25
CA CYS A 134 -14.09 50.17 18.55
C CYS A 134 -15.32 50.32 19.48
N VAL A 135 -15.24 49.76 20.69
CA VAL A 135 -16.29 49.86 21.74
C VAL A 135 -16.30 51.25 22.40
N GLY A 136 -15.15 51.89 22.55
CA GLY A 136 -15.03 53.25 23.06
C GLY A 136 -15.39 54.33 22.03
N TYR A 137 -15.29 54.02 20.74
CA TYR A 137 -15.54 54.92 19.61
C TYR A 137 -17.02 55.29 19.51
N THR A 138 -17.89 54.29 19.69
CA THR A 138 -19.34 54.49 19.81
C THR A 138 -19.69 55.46 20.94
N PHE A 139 -18.99 55.47 22.08
CA PHE A 139 -19.41 56.30 23.22
C PHE A 139 -18.92 57.75 23.23
N ARG A 140 -17.73 58.03 22.71
CA ARG A 140 -17.13 59.38 22.87
C ARG A 140 -17.84 60.47 22.06
N ARG A 141 -18.81 60.11 21.22
CA ARG A 141 -19.66 61.03 20.45
C ARG A 141 -21.08 61.23 20.99
N GLY A 142 -21.44 60.63 22.12
CA GLY A 142 -22.84 60.66 22.57
C GLY A 142 -23.76 59.90 21.61
N VAL A 143 -23.24 58.87 20.95
CA VAL A 143 -24.06 57.93 20.16
C VAL A 143 -25.07 57.29 21.10
N ASP A 144 -26.26 57.08 20.55
CA ASP A 144 -27.41 56.58 21.26
C ASP A 144 -27.04 55.36 22.14
N PRO A 145 -27.25 55.43 23.47
CA PRO A 145 -27.09 54.29 24.38
C PRO A 145 -27.73 52.99 23.88
N HIS A 146 -28.77 53.11 23.05
CA HIS A 146 -29.42 52.02 22.34
C HIS A 146 -28.43 51.20 21.47
N PHE A 147 -27.51 51.85 20.76
CA PHE A 147 -26.54 51.20 19.87
C PHE A 147 -25.59 50.24 20.59
N THR A 148 -25.24 50.52 21.85
CA THR A 148 -24.23 49.73 22.56
C THR A 148 -24.76 48.41 23.07
N ILE A 149 -25.93 48.44 23.70
CA ILE A 149 -26.56 47.21 24.17
C ILE A 149 -26.93 46.37 22.94
N THR A 150 -27.36 47.00 21.85
CA THR A 150 -27.50 46.39 20.53
C THR A 150 -26.22 45.69 20.06
N GLN A 151 -25.07 46.37 20.12
CA GLN A 151 -23.79 45.81 19.69
C GLN A 151 -23.38 44.64 20.60
N TYR A 152 -23.60 44.77 21.90
CA TYR A 152 -23.45 43.66 22.85
C TYR A 152 -24.33 42.46 22.48
N LEU A 153 -25.62 42.65 22.18
CA LEU A 153 -26.50 41.55 21.79
C LEU A 153 -26.03 40.83 20.51
N TYR A 154 -25.44 41.56 19.58
CA TYR A 154 -24.81 40.99 18.38
C TYR A 154 -23.51 40.24 18.70
N ASP A 155 -22.64 40.81 19.52
CA ASP A 155 -21.34 40.22 19.88
C ASP A 155 -21.46 39.13 20.96
N ARG A 156 -22.59 39.06 21.68
CA ARG A 156 -22.92 38.06 22.71
C ARG A 156 -22.71 36.63 22.22
N ALA A 157 -23.19 36.33 21.00
CA ALA A 157 -23.04 35.00 20.39
C ALA A 157 -21.58 34.66 20.06
N LYS A 158 -20.69 35.65 20.11
CA LYS A 158 -19.25 35.54 19.81
C LYS A 158 -18.39 35.68 21.07
N LEU A 159 -18.96 35.74 22.27
CA LEU A 159 -18.20 35.73 23.52
C LEU A 159 -18.17 34.30 24.10
N PRO A 160 -17.11 33.91 24.84
CA PRO A 160 -17.11 32.65 25.59
C PRO A 160 -18.35 32.54 26.49
N SER A 161 -19.01 31.38 26.50
CA SER A 161 -20.26 31.17 27.25
C SER A 161 -20.15 31.54 28.72
N GLU A 162 -19.01 31.22 29.34
CA GLU A 162 -18.74 31.51 30.75
C GLU A 162 -18.65 33.02 31.02
N LEU A 163 -18.03 33.78 30.11
CA LEU A 163 -17.93 35.23 30.22
C LEU A 163 -19.28 35.91 29.96
N THR A 164 -20.05 35.41 29.00
CA THR A 164 -21.41 35.87 28.71
C THR A 164 -22.34 35.63 29.89
N GLU A 165 -22.33 34.43 30.47
CA GLU A 165 -23.12 34.10 31.66
C GLU A 165 -22.73 34.95 32.87
N GLU A 166 -21.43 35.14 33.11
CA GLU A 166 -20.92 35.98 34.20
C GLU A 166 -21.36 37.45 34.02
N PHE A 167 -21.24 37.98 32.79
CA PHE A 167 -21.66 39.35 32.47
C PHE A 167 -23.17 39.56 32.64
N GLU A 168 -23.99 38.65 32.12
CA GLU A 168 -25.45 38.74 32.18
C GLU A 168 -25.96 38.60 33.61
N SER A 169 -25.32 37.73 34.39
CA SER A 169 -25.61 37.57 35.82
C SER A 169 -25.28 38.83 36.62
N GLU A 170 -24.09 39.42 36.40
CA GLU A 170 -23.60 40.60 37.13
C GLU A 170 -24.51 41.82 36.93
N PHE A 171 -24.96 42.05 35.69
CA PHE A 171 -25.78 43.22 35.36
C PHE A 171 -27.29 42.96 35.41
N HIS A 172 -27.68 41.72 35.70
CA HIS A 172 -29.05 41.23 35.71
C HIS A 172 -29.74 41.47 34.36
N LEU A 173 -29.07 41.11 33.27
CA LEU A 173 -29.60 41.24 31.92
C LEU A 173 -30.55 40.08 31.64
N GLU A 174 -31.85 40.34 31.67
CA GLU A 174 -32.84 39.39 31.17
C GLU A 174 -32.88 39.46 29.64
N ILE A 175 -32.04 38.65 28.98
CA ILE A 175 -31.97 38.60 27.52
C ILE A 175 -33.30 38.07 26.99
N PRO A 176 -34.04 38.86 26.19
CA PRO A 176 -35.30 38.40 25.63
C PRO A 176 -35.06 37.23 24.68
N GLU A 177 -35.99 36.28 24.62
CA GLU A 177 -35.90 35.08 23.77
C GLU A 177 -35.61 35.44 22.29
N TRP A 178 -36.13 36.58 21.83
CA TRP A 178 -35.87 37.06 20.47
C TRP A 178 -34.44 37.51 20.20
N ALA A 179 -33.67 37.87 21.22
CA ALA A 179 -32.29 38.31 21.08
C ALA A 179 -31.33 37.13 20.88
N GLU A 180 -31.74 35.92 21.23
CA GLU A 180 -30.98 34.68 20.95
C GLU A 180 -30.91 34.36 19.44
N ASP A 181 -31.89 34.84 18.67
CA ASP A 181 -31.98 34.62 17.22
C ASP A 181 -31.11 35.58 16.38
N ILE A 182 -30.43 36.55 17.02
CA ILE A 182 -29.59 37.53 16.33
C ILE A 182 -28.25 36.88 15.96
N LYS A 183 -28.21 36.22 14.79
CA LYS A 183 -27.01 35.54 14.26
C LYS A 183 -26.23 36.36 13.23
N SER A 184 -26.78 37.49 12.81
CA SER A 184 -26.13 38.41 11.86
C SER A 184 -26.55 39.85 12.12
N TYR A 185 -25.74 40.79 11.65
CA TYR A 185 -26.01 42.22 11.79
C TYR A 185 -27.25 42.64 10.97
N ASP A 186 -27.51 41.98 9.85
CA ASP A 186 -28.73 42.20 9.06
C ASP A 186 -29.99 41.70 9.77
N ALA A 187 -29.91 40.56 10.47
CA ALA A 187 -31.00 40.05 11.29
C ALA A 187 -31.31 41.02 12.45
N PHE A 188 -30.28 41.65 13.01
CA PHE A 188 -30.41 42.72 14.00
C PHE A 188 -31.17 43.94 13.45
N LEU A 189 -30.77 44.49 12.29
CA LEU A 189 -31.36 45.70 11.71
C LEU A 189 -32.80 45.53 11.20
N SER A 190 -33.22 44.29 10.95
CA SER A 190 -34.56 43.98 10.41
C SER A 190 -35.69 43.95 11.47
N ARG A 191 -35.37 44.16 12.75
CA ARG A 191 -36.31 44.06 13.87
C ARG A 191 -37.06 45.37 14.13
N ASP A 192 -38.32 45.24 14.57
CA ASP A 192 -39.18 46.37 14.95
C ASP A 192 -38.66 47.04 16.24
N ASP A 193 -38.63 48.37 16.23
CA ASP A 193 -37.93 49.22 17.19
C ASP A 193 -38.54 49.19 18.60
N ALA A 194 -39.81 48.80 18.75
CA ALA A 194 -40.56 48.99 20.00
C ALA A 194 -40.10 48.06 21.14
N ASP A 195 -39.91 46.77 20.88
CA ASP A 195 -39.47 45.79 21.89
C ASP A 195 -37.98 45.98 22.24
N MET A 196 -37.19 46.37 21.24
CA MET A 196 -35.78 46.69 21.40
C MET A 196 -35.64 47.93 22.30
N ARG A 197 -36.37 49.01 22.03
CA ARG A 197 -36.35 50.24 22.87
C ARG A 197 -36.76 49.97 24.31
N ALA A 198 -37.77 49.13 24.56
CA ALA A 198 -38.19 48.80 25.92
C ALA A 198 -37.09 48.05 26.71
N PHE A 199 -36.38 47.12 26.07
CA PHE A 199 -35.22 46.44 26.65
C PHE A 199 -34.07 47.42 26.90
N LEU A 200 -33.80 48.31 25.95
CA LEU A 200 -32.72 49.29 25.99
C LEU A 200 -32.96 50.32 27.10
N ASP A 201 -34.13 50.94 27.19
CA ASP A 201 -34.49 51.91 28.24
C ASP A 201 -34.32 51.36 29.66
N THR A 202 -34.47 50.05 29.85
CA THR A 202 -34.33 49.38 31.15
C THR A 202 -32.87 49.24 31.59
N HIS A 203 -31.92 49.19 30.65
CA HIS A 203 -30.51 48.84 30.92
C HIS A 203 -29.51 49.96 30.57
N VAL A 204 -29.95 51.01 29.86
CA VAL A 204 -29.13 52.16 29.48
C VAL A 204 -28.43 52.84 30.67
N GLY A 205 -29.07 52.86 31.85
CA GLY A 205 -28.48 53.44 33.06
C GLY A 205 -27.23 52.72 33.60
N LYS A 206 -26.99 51.46 33.21
CA LYS A 206 -25.88 50.62 33.69
C LYS A 206 -24.74 50.46 32.69
N LEU A 207 -24.89 51.00 31.48
CA LEU A 207 -23.96 50.84 30.36
C LEU A 207 -22.50 51.14 30.69
N ARG A 208 -22.25 52.19 31.47
CA ARG A 208 -20.87 52.60 31.81
C ARG A 208 -20.17 51.58 32.72
N GLU A 209 -20.92 50.96 33.63
CA GLU A 209 -20.42 49.93 34.54
C GLU A 209 -20.23 48.60 33.80
N MET A 210 -21.17 48.27 32.91
CA MET A 210 -21.10 47.11 32.00
C MET A 210 -19.82 47.12 31.17
N ILE A 211 -19.49 48.24 30.54
CA ILE A 211 -18.29 48.37 29.71
C ILE A 211 -17.02 48.25 30.53
N ALA A 212 -16.96 48.92 31.68
CA ALA A 212 -15.79 48.85 32.55
C ALA A 212 -15.54 47.43 33.04
N TRP A 213 -16.61 46.68 33.33
CA TRP A 213 -16.54 45.29 33.73
C TRP A 213 -16.07 44.38 32.59
N LEU A 214 -16.69 44.47 31.41
CA LEU A 214 -16.31 43.68 30.24
C LEU A 214 -14.84 43.88 29.88
N ARG A 215 -14.38 45.14 29.89
CA ARG A 215 -12.98 45.48 29.64
C ARG A 215 -12.04 44.81 30.64
N ASN A 216 -12.29 44.99 31.94
CA ASN A 216 -11.43 44.42 32.98
C ASN A 216 -11.43 42.89 32.94
N LYS A 217 -12.55 42.26 32.57
CA LYS A 217 -12.67 40.81 32.45
C LYS A 217 -12.00 40.27 31.20
N LEU A 218 -12.08 40.96 30.07
CA LEU A 218 -11.34 40.60 28.86
C LEU A 218 -9.82 40.71 29.09
N GLU A 219 -9.37 41.71 29.84
CA GLU A 219 -7.98 41.82 30.31
C GLU A 219 -7.60 40.65 31.24
N GLU A 220 -8.43 40.33 32.24
CA GLU A 220 -8.20 39.20 33.16
C GLU A 220 -8.18 37.84 32.43
N TYR A 221 -9.08 37.63 31.46
CA TYR A 221 -9.12 36.43 30.60
C TYR A 221 -7.89 36.33 29.70
N SER A 222 -7.44 37.46 29.13
CA SER A 222 -6.20 37.53 28.35
C SER A 222 -4.98 37.13 29.20
N GLU A 223 -4.91 37.60 30.44
CA GLU A 223 -3.83 37.25 31.37
C GLU A 223 -3.91 35.78 31.85
N LYS A 224 -5.11 35.26 32.13
CA LYS A 224 -5.33 33.84 32.54
C LYS A 224 -5.18 32.83 31.41
N SER A 225 -5.26 33.26 30.14
CA SER A 225 -5.03 32.40 28.97
C SER A 225 -3.62 31.75 28.97
N HIS A 226 -2.69 32.26 29.77
CA HIS A 226 -1.35 31.71 29.99
C HIS A 226 -1.31 30.44 30.85
N GLU A 227 -2.32 30.17 31.68
CA GLU A 227 -2.30 29.05 32.65
C GLU A 227 -3.27 27.90 32.29
N ILE A 228 -4.32 28.14 31.50
CA ILE A 228 -5.42 27.17 31.30
C ILE A 228 -5.35 26.40 29.98
N LEU A 229 -4.54 26.84 29.00
CA LEU A 229 -4.48 26.18 27.69
C LEU A 229 -3.15 25.45 27.49
N PRO A 230 -3.16 24.20 26.99
CA PRO A 230 -1.94 23.56 26.54
C PRO A 230 -1.32 24.49 25.49
N LYS A 231 -0.02 24.78 25.64
CA LYS A 231 0.74 25.52 24.64
C LYS A 231 0.37 25.00 23.25
N PRO A 232 0.23 25.85 22.23
CA PRO A 232 0.21 25.39 20.84
C PRO A 232 1.63 24.90 20.48
N THR A 233 2.10 23.84 21.13
CA THR A 233 3.23 23.04 20.68
C THR A 233 2.70 22.15 19.57
N LEU A 234 2.51 22.74 18.39
CA LEU A 234 2.53 22.09 17.08
C LEU A 234 2.45 23.13 15.94
N ARG A 235 3.13 24.28 16.09
CA ARG A 235 3.75 24.90 14.90
C ARG A 235 5.14 24.26 14.80
N LEU A 236 5.23 23.22 14.00
CA LEU A 236 6.51 22.63 13.66
C LEU A 236 7.32 23.61 12.83
N PRO A 237 8.66 23.54 12.89
CA PRO A 237 9.52 24.18 11.92
C PRO A 237 9.09 23.72 10.51
N GLU A 238 8.99 24.68 9.59
CA GLU A 238 8.57 24.44 8.21
C GLU A 238 9.40 23.34 7.52
N GLU A 239 10.66 23.20 7.96
CA GLU A 239 11.63 22.18 7.57
C GLU A 239 11.14 20.75 7.85
N ALA A 240 10.60 20.45 9.04
CA ALA A 240 10.14 19.10 9.40
C ALA A 240 8.89 18.67 8.60
N LEU A 241 8.03 19.62 8.24
CA LEU A 241 6.88 19.37 7.39
C LEU A 241 7.30 19.19 5.92
N ASN A 242 8.32 19.93 5.47
CA ASN A 242 8.89 19.78 4.13
C ASN A 242 9.58 18.42 3.95
N ASP A 243 10.29 17.93 4.97
CA ASP A 243 10.95 16.61 4.92
C ASP A 243 9.93 15.47 4.77
N ILE A 244 8.86 15.47 5.59
CA ILE A 244 7.81 14.45 5.53
C ILE A 244 7.03 14.50 4.21
N ILE A 245 6.76 15.70 3.67
CA ILE A 245 6.06 15.85 2.40
C ILE A 245 6.98 15.52 1.20
N GLY A 246 8.28 15.81 1.31
CA GLY A 246 9.28 15.46 0.31
C GLY A 246 9.43 13.95 0.11
N ASP A 247 9.40 13.18 1.19
CA ASP A 247 9.45 11.71 1.16
C ASP A 247 8.21 11.06 0.50
N LEU A 248 7.10 11.81 0.37
CA LEU A 248 5.87 11.36 -0.29
C LEU A 248 5.85 11.61 -1.82
N GLY A 249 6.94 12.14 -2.40
CA GLY A 249 7.10 12.28 -3.86
C GLY A 249 6.14 13.28 -4.54
N ARG A 250 5.63 14.28 -3.79
CA ARG A 250 4.62 15.25 -4.26
C ARG A 250 5.24 16.46 -4.95
N SER A 251 4.48 17.08 -5.86
CA SER A 251 4.89 18.31 -6.54
C SER A 251 4.90 19.53 -5.58
N PRO A 252 5.72 20.57 -5.84
CA PRO A 252 5.79 21.76 -4.98
C PRO A 252 4.45 22.48 -4.75
N ASP A 253 3.56 22.45 -5.75
CA ASP A 253 2.24 23.05 -5.66
C ASP A 253 1.32 22.24 -4.74
N GLU A 254 1.36 20.89 -4.83
CA GLU A 254 0.65 20.01 -3.89
C GLU A 254 1.15 20.18 -2.44
N VAL A 255 2.45 20.39 -2.24
CA VAL A 255 3.02 20.65 -0.90
C VAL A 255 2.43 21.91 -0.29
N THR A 256 2.25 22.96 -1.10
CA THR A 256 1.69 24.24 -0.65
C THR A 256 0.21 24.10 -0.29
N ASP A 257 -0.56 23.35 -1.07
CA ASP A 257 -1.96 23.07 -0.78
C ASP A 257 -2.15 22.20 0.46
N ILE A 258 -1.34 21.15 0.63
CA ILE A 258 -1.35 20.29 1.83
C ILE A 258 -1.03 21.10 3.09
N LYS A 259 -0.03 22.00 3.02
CA LYS A 259 0.31 22.93 4.11
C LYS A 259 -0.88 23.79 4.53
N LYS A 260 -1.58 24.36 3.55
CA LYS A 260 -2.75 25.21 3.80
C LYS A 260 -3.87 24.41 4.45
N SER A 261 -4.24 23.26 3.87
CA SER A 261 -5.29 22.39 4.41
C SER A 261 -4.95 21.83 5.79
N TYR A 262 -3.68 21.52 6.07
CA TYR A 262 -3.25 21.08 7.40
C TYR A 262 -3.36 22.21 8.43
N THR A 263 -2.96 23.43 8.06
CA THR A 263 -3.11 24.62 8.91
C THR A 263 -4.57 24.92 9.22
N GLU A 264 -5.46 24.76 8.24
CA GLU A 264 -6.91 24.89 8.40
C GLU A 264 -7.49 23.79 9.31
N MET A 265 -7.13 22.53 9.11
CA MET A 265 -7.56 21.40 9.96
C MET A 265 -7.12 21.58 11.41
N MET A 266 -5.89 22.06 11.63
CA MET A 266 -5.33 22.32 12.96
C MET A 266 -5.82 23.63 13.59
N SER A 267 -6.65 24.40 12.89
CA SER A 267 -7.38 25.51 13.51
C SER A 267 -8.37 24.97 14.55
N LEU A 268 -8.51 25.63 15.69
CA LEU A 268 -9.30 25.11 16.81
C LEU A 268 -10.75 24.78 16.43
N ARG A 269 -11.38 25.57 15.55
CA ARG A 269 -12.76 25.32 15.08
C ARG A 269 -12.88 23.99 14.35
N PHE A 270 -12.02 23.77 13.35
CA PHE A 270 -12.04 22.55 12.56
C PHE A 270 -11.54 21.36 13.38
N ARG A 271 -10.45 21.52 14.13
CA ARG A 271 -9.91 20.50 15.01
C ARG A 271 -10.96 20.01 16.01
N LYS A 272 -11.64 20.92 16.72
CA LYS A 272 -12.67 20.54 17.70
C LYS A 272 -13.83 19.82 17.03
N SER A 273 -14.30 20.31 15.88
CA SER A 273 -15.35 19.63 15.12
C SER A 273 -14.93 18.22 14.69
N VAL A 274 -13.68 18.01 14.30
CA VAL A 274 -13.15 16.71 13.89
C VAL A 274 -12.96 15.78 15.09
N GLU A 275 -12.38 16.28 16.19
CA GLU A 275 -12.22 15.54 17.45
C GLU A 275 -13.58 15.10 18.00
N ASP A 276 -14.59 15.97 17.98
CA ASP A 276 -15.95 15.67 18.44
C ASP A 276 -16.65 14.66 17.52
N MET A 277 -16.51 14.79 16.19
CA MET A 277 -17.12 13.84 15.25
C MET A 277 -16.57 12.42 15.43
N PHE A 278 -15.24 12.29 15.53
CA PHE A 278 -14.57 10.98 15.58
C PHE A 278 -14.35 10.46 17.00
N HIS A 279 -14.66 11.23 18.04
CA HIS A 279 -14.37 10.91 19.45
C HIS A 279 -12.88 10.59 19.71
N ILE A 280 -12.00 11.36 19.07
CA ILE A 280 -10.55 11.24 19.20
C ILE A 280 -9.95 12.54 19.73
N ARG A 281 -8.67 12.47 20.08
CA ARG A 281 -7.84 13.64 20.29
C ARG A 281 -6.76 13.65 19.22
N MET A 282 -6.62 14.73 18.46
CA MET A 282 -5.62 14.82 17.40
C MET A 282 -4.20 14.66 17.95
N GLU A 283 -3.98 14.99 19.23
CA GLU A 283 -2.71 14.79 19.93
C GLU A 283 -2.31 13.32 20.13
N HIS A 284 -3.26 12.39 20.01
CA HIS A 284 -3.00 10.94 20.08
C HIS A 284 -2.64 10.33 18.72
N LEU A 285 -2.71 11.12 17.65
CA LEU A 285 -2.25 10.71 16.32
C LEU A 285 -0.85 11.25 16.09
N SER A 286 0.03 10.43 15.51
CA SER A 286 1.32 10.89 15.02
C SER A 286 1.13 11.93 13.91
N MET A 287 2.15 12.74 13.62
CA MET A 287 2.04 13.76 12.56
C MET A 287 1.73 13.15 11.19
N GLN A 288 2.34 11.99 10.92
CA GLN A 288 2.11 11.23 9.71
C GLN A 288 0.63 10.76 9.63
N GLU A 289 0.08 10.25 10.73
CA GLU A 289 -1.33 9.87 10.84
C GLU A 289 -2.27 11.08 10.69
N GLN A 290 -1.91 12.25 11.22
CA GLN A 290 -2.70 13.48 11.04
C GLN A 290 -2.74 13.92 9.57
N LEU A 291 -1.62 13.81 8.84
CA LEU A 291 -1.57 14.10 7.40
C LEU A 291 -2.33 13.07 6.57
N TRP A 292 -2.27 11.79 6.94
CA TRP A 292 -3.09 10.74 6.32
C TRP A 292 -4.57 10.98 6.57
N PHE A 293 -4.94 11.39 7.78
CA PHE A 293 -6.32 11.71 8.14
C PHE A 293 -6.85 12.92 7.37
N LEU A 294 -6.02 13.94 7.18
CA LEU A 294 -6.37 15.08 6.33
C LEU A 294 -6.61 14.63 4.88
N SER A 295 -5.72 13.80 4.34
CA SER A 295 -5.85 13.26 2.98
C SER A 295 -7.12 12.43 2.83
N PHE A 296 -7.43 11.61 3.82
CA PHE A 296 -8.67 10.84 3.90
C PHE A 296 -9.92 11.72 3.82
N LEU A 297 -10.00 12.74 4.67
CA LEU A 297 -11.15 13.64 4.73
C LEU A 297 -11.35 14.43 3.43
N ARG A 298 -10.27 14.67 2.69
CA ARG A 298 -10.30 15.35 1.39
C ARG A 298 -10.70 14.43 0.24
N ASP A 299 -10.17 13.20 0.25
CA ASP A 299 -10.17 12.33 -0.94
C ASP A 299 -11.33 11.30 -0.94
N LYS A 300 -11.91 10.96 0.21
CA LYS A 300 -13.00 9.96 0.32
C LYS A 300 -14.39 10.60 0.38
N ASP A 301 -15.39 9.84 -0.06
CA ASP A 301 -16.78 10.31 -0.04
C ASP A 301 -17.37 10.36 1.38
N LYS A 302 -18.47 11.10 1.51
CA LYS A 302 -19.16 11.28 2.80
C LYS A 302 -19.58 9.96 3.44
N LYS A 303 -19.97 8.96 2.63
CA LYS A 303 -20.44 7.66 3.14
C LYS A 303 -19.30 6.91 3.85
N MET A 304 -18.12 6.89 3.25
CA MET A 304 -16.94 6.28 3.85
C MET A 304 -16.52 7.02 5.13
N VAL A 305 -16.58 8.35 5.12
CA VAL A 305 -16.30 9.17 6.32
C VAL A 305 -17.24 8.80 7.48
N GLU A 306 -18.54 8.68 7.22
CA GLU A 306 -19.54 8.29 8.23
C GLU A 306 -19.33 6.85 8.75
N GLN A 307 -18.91 5.92 7.88
CA GLN A 307 -18.61 4.54 8.27
C GLN A 307 -17.39 4.47 9.21
N VAL A 308 -16.30 5.14 8.85
CA VAL A 308 -15.08 5.23 9.67
C VAL A 308 -15.39 5.92 11.00
N GLN A 309 -16.19 6.99 10.98
CA GLN A 309 -16.66 7.66 12.19
C GLN A 309 -17.39 6.69 13.12
N THR A 310 -18.35 5.93 12.59
CA THR A 310 -19.13 4.95 13.36
C THR A 310 -18.24 3.87 13.96
N LEU A 311 -17.32 3.32 13.17
CA LEU A 311 -16.39 2.30 13.66
C LEU A 311 -15.40 2.85 14.70
N THR A 312 -14.93 4.09 14.53
CA THR A 312 -14.08 4.77 15.51
C THR A 312 -14.82 5.00 16.83
N GLN A 313 -16.12 5.28 16.79
CA GLN A 313 -16.95 5.37 18.00
C GLN A 313 -17.12 4.02 18.71
N VAL A 314 -17.18 2.92 17.96
CA VAL A 314 -17.34 1.56 18.52
C VAL A 314 -16.03 1.03 19.11
N TYR A 315 -14.93 1.21 18.38
CA TYR A 315 -13.64 0.57 18.63
C TYR A 315 -12.55 1.53 19.15
N GLY A 316 -12.81 2.84 19.21
CA GLY A 316 -11.90 3.86 19.71
C GLY A 316 -10.80 4.28 18.72
N SER A 317 -9.82 5.03 19.23
CA SER A 317 -8.71 5.59 18.45
C SER A 317 -7.84 4.54 17.78
N ASN A 318 -7.76 3.32 18.33
CA ASN A 318 -6.93 2.24 17.80
C ASN A 318 -7.44 1.78 16.42
N PHE A 319 -8.77 1.76 16.21
CA PHE A 319 -9.34 1.48 14.89
C PHE A 319 -8.97 2.57 13.89
N LEU A 320 -9.03 3.84 14.28
CA LEU A 320 -8.67 4.94 13.39
C LEU A 320 -7.17 4.89 13.02
N GLN A 321 -6.29 4.61 13.98
CA GLN A 321 -4.86 4.43 13.71
C GLN A 321 -4.60 3.28 12.73
N LEU A 322 -5.26 2.13 12.91
CA LEU A 322 -5.22 1.01 11.98
C LEU A 322 -5.72 1.41 10.59
N PHE A 323 -6.87 2.09 10.52
CA PHE A 323 -7.46 2.51 9.26
C PHE A 323 -6.53 3.45 8.50
N LEU A 324 -5.99 4.46 9.18
CA LEU A 324 -5.08 5.46 8.60
C LEU A 324 -3.75 4.85 8.15
N SER A 325 -3.22 3.88 8.89
CA SER A 325 -1.99 3.20 8.52
C SER A 325 -2.15 2.32 7.28
N ILE A 326 -3.35 1.76 7.05
CA ILE A 326 -3.66 0.86 5.93
C ILE A 326 -4.17 1.61 4.68
N GLN A 327 -4.89 2.72 4.86
CA GLN A 327 -5.64 3.38 3.78
C GLN A 327 -4.78 3.95 2.64
N TYR A 328 -3.48 4.18 2.84
CA TYR A 328 -2.59 4.64 1.76
C TYR A 328 -2.42 3.60 0.64
N GLU A 329 -2.78 2.34 0.89
CA GLU A 329 -3.06 1.33 -0.13
C GLU A 329 -4.56 1.44 -0.46
N ARG A 330 -4.91 2.16 -1.54
CA ARG A 330 -6.29 2.63 -1.83
C ARG A 330 -7.41 1.58 -1.72
N SER A 331 -7.11 0.30 -1.92
CA SER A 331 -8.04 -0.84 -1.78
C SER A 331 -8.17 -1.39 -0.35
N SER A 332 -7.12 -1.31 0.47
CA SER A 332 -7.03 -1.97 1.78
C SER A 332 -7.89 -1.29 2.85
N GLY A 333 -8.08 0.04 2.78
CA GLY A 333 -8.94 0.76 3.73
C GLY A 333 -10.42 0.34 3.66
N ASP A 334 -10.92 0.02 2.47
CA ASP A 334 -12.29 -0.44 2.25
C ASP A 334 -12.50 -1.85 2.82
N HIS A 335 -11.48 -2.72 2.74
CA HIS A 335 -11.47 -4.04 3.35
C HIS A 335 -11.52 -3.99 4.88
N VAL A 336 -10.77 -3.07 5.50
CA VAL A 336 -10.78 -2.86 6.96
C VAL A 336 -12.16 -2.40 7.43
N VAL A 337 -12.75 -1.41 6.76
CA VAL A 337 -14.09 -0.92 7.11
C VAL A 337 -15.12 -2.04 6.94
N ASN A 338 -15.05 -2.81 5.85
CA ASN A 338 -15.93 -3.94 5.63
C ASN A 338 -15.78 -5.00 6.73
N LEU A 339 -14.55 -5.41 7.06
CA LEU A 339 -14.29 -6.40 8.10
C LEU A 339 -14.88 -5.97 9.46
N PHE A 340 -14.49 -4.80 9.96
CA PHE A 340 -14.89 -4.33 11.29
C PHE A 340 -16.38 -3.99 11.38
N SER A 341 -17.07 -3.77 10.25
CA SER A 341 -18.53 -3.63 10.20
C SER A 341 -19.28 -4.95 10.44
N HIS A 342 -18.64 -6.10 10.22
CA HIS A 342 -19.25 -7.42 10.34
C HIS A 342 -18.72 -8.24 11.52
N LEU A 343 -17.62 -7.82 12.14
CA LEU A 343 -17.08 -8.46 13.34
C LEU A 343 -17.95 -8.17 14.57
N LYS A 344 -17.97 -9.12 15.52
CA LYS A 344 -18.43 -8.82 16.87
C LYS A 344 -17.41 -7.90 17.53
N LYS A 345 -17.90 -7.04 18.43
CA LYS A 345 -17.07 -6.06 19.11
C LYS A 345 -15.85 -6.70 19.81
N GLU A 346 -16.07 -7.81 20.50
CA GLU A 346 -15.03 -8.57 21.24
C GLU A 346 -13.91 -9.06 20.31
N ASP A 347 -14.26 -9.54 19.12
CA ASP A 347 -13.28 -10.03 18.13
C ASP A 347 -12.50 -8.86 17.51
N GLY A 348 -13.19 -7.76 17.21
CA GLY A 348 -12.55 -6.53 16.73
C GLY A 348 -11.59 -5.93 17.77
N GLU A 349 -11.97 -5.90 19.04
CA GLU A 349 -11.09 -5.46 20.14
C GLU A 349 -9.86 -6.37 20.29
N LYS A 350 -10.01 -7.69 20.14
CA LYS A 350 -8.89 -8.64 20.17
C LYS A 350 -7.89 -8.37 19.04
N ILE A 351 -8.37 -8.21 17.81
CA ILE A 351 -7.53 -7.89 16.65
C ILE A 351 -6.80 -6.57 16.85
N LEU A 352 -7.51 -5.53 17.31
CA LEU A 352 -6.92 -4.22 17.57
C LEU A 352 -5.89 -4.26 18.69
N HIS A 353 -6.09 -5.08 19.74
CA HIS A 353 -5.13 -5.25 20.81
C HIS A 353 -3.81 -5.86 20.29
N VAL A 354 -3.89 -6.93 19.50
CA VAL A 354 -2.70 -7.56 18.90
C VAL A 354 -2.01 -6.59 17.94
N TYR A 355 -2.76 -5.91 17.06
CA TYR A 355 -2.22 -4.88 16.16
C TYR A 355 -1.47 -3.80 16.94
N THR A 356 -2.09 -3.24 17.99
CA THR A 356 -1.51 -2.17 18.80
C THR A 356 -0.26 -2.68 19.52
N SER A 357 -0.26 -3.91 20.02
CA SER A 357 0.92 -4.50 20.69
C SER A 357 2.13 -4.65 19.77
N VAL A 358 1.91 -4.98 18.49
CA VAL A 358 2.98 -5.07 17.47
C VAL A 358 3.43 -3.68 17.05
N TYR A 359 2.51 -2.72 16.96
CA TYR A 359 2.81 -1.34 16.62
C TYR A 359 3.55 -0.61 17.76
N GLU A 360 3.22 -0.86 19.02
CA GLU A 360 3.93 -0.31 20.19
C GLU A 360 5.36 -0.86 20.29
N GLN A 361 5.59 -2.11 19.85
CA GLN A 361 6.93 -2.70 19.74
C GLN A 361 7.85 -1.95 18.76
N ILE A 362 7.33 -1.09 17.87
CA ILE A 362 8.14 -0.26 16.96
C ILE A 362 9.10 0.67 17.74
N GLY A 363 8.66 1.18 18.90
CA GLY A 363 9.49 2.05 19.75
C GLY A 363 10.68 1.30 20.37
N ASP A 364 10.45 0.06 20.81
CA ASP A 364 11.43 -0.74 21.57
C ASP A 364 12.27 -1.68 20.67
N ALA A 365 11.76 -2.11 19.53
CA ALA A 365 12.39 -3.08 18.64
C ALA A 365 13.71 -2.58 18.05
N SER A 366 13.86 -1.27 17.87
CA SER A 366 15.13 -0.68 17.39
C SER A 366 16.28 -0.86 18.38
N LEU A 367 15.99 -0.78 19.68
CA LEU A 367 16.96 -0.97 20.76
C LEU A 367 17.22 -2.47 20.98
N LEU A 368 16.18 -3.30 20.94
CA LEU A 368 16.30 -4.75 21.10
C LEU A 368 17.06 -5.39 19.93
N LEU A 369 16.79 -5.02 18.68
CA LEU A 369 17.50 -5.55 17.52
C LEU A 369 18.96 -5.06 17.46
N ALA A 370 19.25 -3.85 17.89
CA ALA A 370 20.63 -3.36 17.99
C ALA A 370 21.44 -4.12 19.05
N ASP A 371 20.83 -4.49 20.17
CA ASP A 371 21.45 -5.30 21.23
C ASP A 371 21.56 -6.79 20.85
N GLU A 372 20.57 -7.34 20.14
CA GLU A 372 20.47 -8.79 19.85
C GLU A 372 21.24 -9.19 18.57
N TYR A 373 21.43 -8.27 17.61
CA TYR A 373 22.11 -8.52 16.34
C TYR A 373 23.45 -7.77 16.19
N GLY A 374 23.81 -6.93 17.18
CA GLY A 374 25.00 -6.06 17.11
C GLY A 374 24.98 -5.13 15.89
N GLU A 375 26.13 -4.50 15.58
CA GLU A 375 26.31 -3.62 14.39
C GLU A 375 26.04 -4.33 13.02
N GLY A 376 25.56 -5.57 13.00
CA GLY A 376 25.41 -6.43 11.82
C GLY A 376 24.12 -6.26 11.01
N LEU A 377 23.02 -5.81 11.62
CA LEU A 377 21.81 -5.47 10.87
C LEU A 377 21.95 -4.07 10.26
N SER A 378 22.34 -4.02 8.98
CA SER A 378 22.40 -2.79 8.18
C SER A 378 21.01 -2.20 7.82
N MET A 379 19.97 -2.52 8.60
CA MET A 379 18.61 -2.04 8.39
C MET A 379 18.40 -0.70 9.09
N SER A 380 17.78 0.26 8.41
CA SER A 380 17.46 1.54 9.03
C SER A 380 16.30 1.41 10.02
N PHE A 381 16.21 2.33 10.98
CA PHE A 381 15.05 2.42 11.88
C PHE A 381 13.71 2.51 11.12
N ALA A 382 13.70 3.27 10.03
CA ALA A 382 12.53 3.44 9.17
C ALA A 382 12.11 2.11 8.51
N ASP A 383 13.09 1.30 8.09
CA ASP A 383 12.84 -0.02 7.51
C ASP A 383 12.18 -0.94 8.55
N ILE A 384 12.73 -1.02 9.78
CA ILE A 384 12.20 -1.85 10.88
C ILE A 384 10.77 -1.44 11.23
N GLN A 385 10.53 -0.14 11.36
CA GLN A 385 9.22 0.43 11.62
C GLN A 385 8.21 0.04 10.52
N GLN A 386 8.63 0.14 9.26
CA GLN A 386 7.77 -0.20 8.14
C GLN A 386 7.46 -1.70 8.10
N ALA A 387 8.42 -2.55 8.41
CA ALA A 387 8.22 -4.00 8.44
C ALA A 387 7.24 -4.42 9.55
N LEU A 388 7.41 -3.92 10.78
CA LEU A 388 6.45 -4.16 11.87
C LEU A 388 5.06 -3.64 11.54
N ALA A 389 4.97 -2.46 10.92
CA ALA A 389 3.70 -1.93 10.43
C ALA A 389 3.08 -2.88 9.40
N VAL A 390 3.84 -3.35 8.41
CA VAL A 390 3.37 -4.32 7.42
C VAL A 390 2.86 -5.60 8.10
N ARG A 391 3.63 -6.19 9.03
CA ARG A 391 3.23 -7.41 9.76
C ARG A 391 1.97 -7.22 10.60
N ALA A 392 1.81 -6.08 11.26
CA ALA A 392 0.60 -5.76 12.01
C ALA A 392 -0.63 -5.67 11.08
N LYS A 393 -0.46 -5.21 9.84
CA LYS A 393 -1.52 -5.20 8.83
C LYS A 393 -1.88 -6.61 8.34
N ASP A 394 -0.97 -7.59 8.37
CA ASP A 394 -1.23 -9.00 7.97
C ASP A 394 -2.40 -9.57 8.73
N LEU A 395 -2.40 -9.36 10.04
CA LEU A 395 -3.45 -9.86 10.91
C LEU A 395 -4.82 -9.46 10.39
N VAL A 396 -4.97 -8.19 10.03
CA VAL A 396 -6.25 -7.62 9.63
C VAL A 396 -6.66 -8.08 8.23
N MET A 397 -5.71 -8.15 7.31
CA MET A 397 -5.99 -8.61 5.94
C MET A 397 -6.20 -10.12 5.87
N GLY A 398 -5.44 -10.92 6.62
CA GLY A 398 -5.60 -12.37 6.75
C GLY A 398 -6.96 -12.72 7.32
N VAL A 399 -7.38 -12.03 8.39
CA VAL A 399 -8.74 -12.15 8.90
C VAL A 399 -9.75 -11.77 7.81
N HIS A 400 -9.57 -10.68 7.05
CA HIS A 400 -10.51 -10.32 5.99
C HIS A 400 -10.65 -11.36 4.87
N ILE A 401 -9.51 -11.92 4.40
CA ILE A 401 -9.47 -12.91 3.33
C ILE A 401 -10.12 -14.22 3.78
N GLU A 402 -9.81 -14.68 4.99
CA GLU A 402 -10.34 -15.94 5.52
C GLU A 402 -11.76 -15.82 6.09
N SER A 403 -12.22 -14.60 6.42
CA SER A 403 -13.54 -14.36 7.02
C SER A 403 -14.68 -14.10 6.03
N GLN A 404 -14.62 -14.62 4.80
CA GLN A 404 -15.81 -14.77 3.93
C GLN A 404 -16.78 -15.86 4.46
N GLY A 405 -17.08 -15.77 5.76
CA GLY A 405 -17.64 -16.78 6.65
C GLY A 405 -16.90 -16.69 7.99
N VAL A 406 -17.40 -15.86 8.92
CA VAL A 406 -16.74 -15.56 10.20
C VAL A 406 -16.62 -16.82 11.08
N ASP A 407 -15.47 -17.51 11.02
CA ASP A 407 -15.11 -18.59 11.95
C ASP A 407 -14.16 -18.04 13.04
N GLN A 408 -14.60 -18.13 14.30
CA GLN A 408 -13.83 -17.71 15.48
C GLN A 408 -12.44 -18.36 15.52
N LYS A 409 -12.33 -19.61 15.06
CA LYS A 409 -11.07 -20.37 15.11
C LYS A 409 -9.97 -19.74 14.26
N VAL A 410 -10.34 -19.10 13.15
CA VAL A 410 -9.42 -18.40 12.26
C VAL A 410 -8.84 -17.16 12.97
N ILE A 411 -9.71 -16.36 13.59
CA ILE A 411 -9.30 -15.16 14.34
C ILE A 411 -8.39 -15.54 15.50
N ASP A 412 -8.75 -16.60 16.23
CA ASP A 412 -7.94 -17.09 17.35
C ASP A 412 -6.57 -17.60 16.90
N SER A 413 -6.52 -18.41 15.83
CA SER A 413 -5.26 -18.93 15.27
C SER A 413 -4.32 -17.80 14.82
N LEU A 414 -4.83 -16.80 14.08
CA LEU A 414 -4.02 -15.70 13.57
C LEU A 414 -3.53 -14.77 14.69
N CYS A 415 -4.36 -14.52 15.71
CA CYS A 415 -3.95 -13.75 16.89
C CYS A 415 -2.88 -14.49 17.71
N ASP A 416 -3.04 -15.81 17.88
CA ASP A 416 -2.10 -16.63 18.66
C ASP A 416 -0.75 -16.76 17.92
N GLU A 417 -0.75 -16.87 16.59
CA GLU A 417 0.45 -16.87 15.75
C GLU A 417 1.25 -15.58 15.95
N LEU A 418 0.65 -14.41 15.73
CA LEU A 418 1.32 -13.11 15.89
C LEU A 418 1.73 -12.81 17.34
N GLY A 419 0.96 -13.31 18.32
CA GLY A 419 1.29 -13.18 19.73
C GLY A 419 2.51 -13.99 20.14
N ALA A 420 2.73 -15.14 19.50
CA ALA A 420 3.84 -16.05 19.79
C ALA A 420 5.15 -15.71 19.06
N GLU A 421 5.11 -14.89 18.01
CA GLU A 421 6.31 -14.45 17.27
C GLU A 421 7.21 -13.56 18.14
N THR A 422 8.52 -13.81 18.07
CA THR A 422 9.55 -12.94 18.62
C THR A 422 9.68 -11.65 17.79
N PRO A 423 10.19 -10.53 18.35
CA PRO A 423 10.26 -9.25 17.64
C PRO A 423 11.03 -9.31 16.31
N ASP A 424 12.11 -10.10 16.26
CA ASP A 424 12.91 -10.33 15.06
C ASP A 424 12.13 -11.08 13.96
N VAL A 425 11.35 -12.10 14.32
CA VAL A 425 10.48 -12.84 13.40
C VAL A 425 9.42 -11.91 12.82
N LYS A 426 8.83 -11.03 13.64
CA LYS A 426 7.83 -10.05 13.17
C LYS A 426 8.43 -9.06 12.18
N VAL A 427 9.61 -8.53 12.47
CA VAL A 427 10.33 -7.59 11.60
C VAL A 427 10.68 -8.28 10.28
N LEU A 428 11.28 -9.46 10.32
CA LEU A 428 11.68 -10.17 9.10
C LEU A 428 10.47 -10.59 8.25
N SER A 429 9.41 -11.10 8.88
CA SER A 429 8.15 -11.44 8.19
C SER A 429 7.52 -10.22 7.50
N GLY A 430 7.47 -9.08 8.20
CA GLY A 430 7.00 -7.82 7.64
C GLY A 430 7.84 -7.32 6.46
N PHE A 431 9.15 -7.53 6.47
CA PHE A 431 10.03 -7.19 5.34
C PHE A 431 9.82 -8.09 4.14
N PHE A 432 9.75 -9.41 4.34
CA PHE A 432 9.45 -10.33 3.25
C PHE A 432 8.10 -10.02 2.63
N ARG A 433 7.13 -9.62 3.46
CA ARG A 433 5.84 -9.15 2.96
C ARG A 433 5.95 -7.86 2.17
N LYS A 434 6.66 -6.84 2.64
CA LYS A 434 6.92 -5.61 1.84
C LYS A 434 7.51 -5.95 0.47
N ILE A 435 8.44 -6.91 0.43
CA ILE A 435 9.08 -7.39 -0.79
C ILE A 435 8.10 -8.12 -1.72
N ALA A 436 7.24 -8.99 -1.19
CA ALA A 436 6.21 -9.67 -1.98
C ALA A 436 5.10 -8.72 -2.46
N ASP A 437 4.64 -7.83 -1.59
CA ASP A 437 3.61 -6.83 -1.87
C ASP A 437 4.09 -5.72 -2.82
N SER A 438 5.40 -5.63 -3.10
CA SER A 438 5.98 -4.73 -4.10
C SER A 438 5.52 -5.01 -5.53
N LEU A 439 4.90 -6.16 -5.82
CA LEU A 439 4.21 -6.36 -7.12
C LEU A 439 2.75 -5.94 -7.08
N GLY A 440 2.11 -5.96 -5.92
CA GLY A 440 0.66 -5.86 -5.80
C GLY A 440 0.07 -4.47 -5.67
N HIS A 441 0.89 -3.51 -5.29
CA HIS A 441 0.47 -2.14 -4.97
C HIS A 441 0.99 -1.10 -5.95
N HIS A 442 1.69 -1.55 -7.00
CA HIS A 442 2.23 -0.69 -8.03
C HIS A 442 1.21 -0.47 -9.13
N GLU A 443 0.99 0.81 -9.49
CA GLU A 443 0.28 1.14 -10.72
C GLU A 443 1.06 0.59 -11.92
N ALA A 444 0.35 0.28 -13.02
CA ALA A 444 0.96 -0.20 -14.25
C ALA A 444 2.14 0.69 -14.67
N GLY A 445 3.27 0.07 -14.97
CA GLY A 445 4.48 0.78 -15.43
C GLY A 445 5.25 1.55 -14.34
N THR A 446 5.04 1.29 -13.04
CA THR A 446 5.73 2.05 -11.98
C THR A 446 6.88 1.32 -11.31
N LEU A 447 6.89 -0.02 -11.30
CA LEU A 447 7.92 -0.80 -10.61
C LEU A 447 9.23 -0.80 -11.40
N ASP A 448 10.32 -0.41 -10.74
CA ASP A 448 11.69 -0.48 -11.27
C ASP A 448 12.44 -1.67 -10.66
N LEU A 449 12.75 -2.66 -11.50
CA LEU A 449 13.38 -3.92 -11.06
C LEU A 449 14.78 -3.71 -10.43
N ALA A 450 15.55 -2.73 -10.89
CA ALA A 450 16.87 -2.44 -10.33
C ALA A 450 16.79 -1.90 -8.90
N SER A 451 15.85 -0.98 -8.65
CA SER A 451 15.58 -0.46 -7.32
C SER A 451 15.03 -1.54 -6.39
N PHE A 452 14.17 -2.42 -6.91
CA PHE A 452 13.62 -3.54 -6.17
C PHE A 452 14.70 -4.53 -5.70
N GLN A 453 15.56 -5.01 -6.61
CA GLN A 453 16.63 -5.93 -6.25
C GLN A 453 17.61 -5.33 -5.24
N LYS A 454 17.95 -4.04 -5.36
CA LYS A 454 18.82 -3.37 -4.39
C LYS A 454 18.21 -3.34 -2.98
N GLY A 455 16.88 -3.28 -2.88
CA GLY A 455 16.16 -3.44 -1.61
C GLY A 455 16.26 -4.86 -1.08
N GLN A 456 16.06 -5.87 -1.94
CA GLN A 456 16.18 -7.28 -1.56
C GLN A 456 17.61 -7.68 -1.15
N ASP A 457 18.63 -7.30 -1.92
CA ASP A 457 20.02 -7.71 -1.73
C ASP A 457 20.53 -7.27 -0.36
N ARG A 458 20.24 -6.03 0.06
CA ARG A 458 20.61 -5.52 1.39
C ARG A 458 20.05 -6.38 2.51
N LEU A 459 18.80 -6.85 2.35
CA LEU A 459 18.13 -7.68 3.35
C LEU A 459 18.66 -9.12 3.34
N LEU A 460 18.76 -9.72 2.15
CA LEU A 460 19.20 -11.10 1.98
C LEU A 460 20.67 -11.28 2.36
N GLU A 461 21.52 -10.28 2.12
CA GLU A 461 22.91 -10.30 2.55
C GLU A 461 23.02 -10.29 4.08
N SER A 462 22.20 -9.50 4.78
CA SER A 462 22.10 -9.56 6.25
C SER A 462 21.57 -10.90 6.76
N LEU A 463 20.64 -11.55 6.07
CA LEU A 463 20.06 -12.83 6.48
C LEU A 463 20.93 -14.06 6.18
N ARG A 464 21.64 -14.03 5.04
CA ARG A 464 22.54 -15.11 4.61
C ARG A 464 23.75 -15.24 5.53
N GLN A 465 24.21 -14.13 6.09
CA GLN A 465 25.35 -14.12 7.02
C GLN A 465 25.03 -14.83 8.36
N GLU A 466 23.75 -14.98 8.72
CA GLU A 466 23.31 -15.57 10.00
C GLU A 466 22.72 -16.99 9.88
N GLN A 467 22.71 -17.61 8.69
CA GLN A 467 22.08 -18.92 8.43
C GLN A 467 20.58 -19.01 8.81
N LYS A 468 19.82 -17.91 8.64
CA LYS A 468 18.41 -17.83 9.06
C LYS A 468 17.38 -18.11 7.93
N MET A 469 17.69 -19.02 7.01
CA MET A 469 16.78 -19.34 5.89
C MET A 469 15.44 -19.95 6.35
N GLY A 470 15.42 -20.69 7.47
CA GLY A 470 14.20 -21.19 8.08
C GLY A 470 13.22 -20.09 8.46
N LEU A 471 13.69 -18.92 8.90
CA LEU A 471 12.82 -17.78 9.19
C LEU A 471 12.13 -17.23 7.94
N PHE A 472 12.86 -17.19 6.81
CA PHE A 472 12.29 -16.80 5.53
C PHE A 472 11.19 -17.77 5.09
N ASN A 473 11.47 -19.07 5.15
CA ASN A 473 10.51 -20.11 4.78
C ASN A 473 9.28 -20.09 5.70
N ARG A 474 9.46 -19.84 7.00
CA ARG A 474 8.37 -19.69 7.95
C ARG A 474 7.45 -18.52 7.61
N ALA A 475 8.03 -17.37 7.26
CA ALA A 475 7.25 -16.20 6.86
C ALA A 475 6.45 -16.45 5.56
N LEU A 476 7.03 -17.16 4.59
CA LEU A 476 6.28 -17.56 3.39
C LEU A 476 5.16 -18.56 3.71
N ALA A 477 5.39 -19.53 4.59
CA ALA A 477 4.37 -20.52 4.99
C ALA A 477 3.18 -19.86 5.69
N ALA A 478 3.43 -18.94 6.62
CA ALA A 478 2.40 -18.15 7.30
C ALA A 478 1.49 -17.37 6.33
N ARG A 479 1.98 -17.03 5.13
CA ARG A 479 1.23 -16.32 4.09
C ARG A 479 0.56 -17.25 3.07
N GLY A 480 0.71 -18.57 3.25
CA GLY A 480 0.31 -19.56 2.25
C GLY A 480 1.08 -19.42 0.93
N GLU A 481 2.22 -18.74 0.93
CA GLU A 481 3.09 -18.47 -0.22
C GLU A 481 4.23 -19.49 -0.35
N LEU A 482 4.42 -20.34 0.66
CA LEU A 482 5.23 -21.55 0.58
C LEU A 482 4.29 -22.76 0.52
N ALA A 483 4.52 -23.67 -0.41
CA ALA A 483 3.73 -24.90 -0.49
C ALA A 483 4.58 -26.08 -0.99
N PRO A 484 4.28 -27.32 -0.55
CA PRO A 484 4.84 -28.48 -1.22
C PRO A 484 4.31 -28.55 -2.65
N ILE A 485 5.03 -29.22 -3.54
CA ILE A 485 4.51 -29.52 -4.88
C ILE A 485 3.22 -30.38 -4.75
N PRO A 486 2.01 -29.89 -5.11
CA PRO A 486 0.71 -30.52 -4.90
C PRO A 486 0.48 -31.82 -5.69
N GLU A 487 1.21 -32.06 -6.78
CA GLU A 487 0.98 -33.23 -7.64
C GLU A 487 2.30 -33.86 -8.07
N ILE A 488 2.35 -35.20 -8.07
CA ILE A 488 3.56 -35.99 -8.38
C ILE A 488 4.10 -35.72 -9.79
N HIS A 489 3.22 -35.49 -10.75
CA HIS A 489 3.61 -35.20 -12.14
C HIS A 489 3.96 -33.72 -12.36
N TRP A 490 3.75 -32.83 -11.37
CA TRP A 490 3.97 -31.42 -11.57
C TRP A 490 5.46 -31.07 -11.51
N ARG A 491 5.97 -30.51 -12.61
CA ARG A 491 7.39 -30.17 -12.82
C ARG A 491 7.63 -28.66 -12.78
N VAL A 492 7.43 -28.08 -11.60
CA VAL A 492 7.74 -26.65 -11.35
C VAL A 492 9.18 -26.41 -10.98
N ASP A 493 9.81 -27.35 -10.30
CA ASP A 493 11.19 -27.19 -9.83
C ASP A 493 12.18 -27.58 -10.93
N ARG A 494 12.47 -26.63 -11.83
CA ARG A 494 13.32 -26.83 -13.01
C ARG A 494 14.74 -26.36 -12.72
N GLY A 495 15.72 -27.15 -13.15
CA GLY A 495 17.13 -26.78 -13.23
C GLY A 495 17.59 -26.67 -14.69
N ASN A 496 18.86 -26.34 -14.92
CA ASN A 496 19.44 -26.15 -16.25
C ASN A 496 19.29 -27.39 -17.15
N GLU A 497 19.40 -28.60 -16.59
CA GLU A 497 19.22 -29.85 -17.34
C GLU A 497 17.80 -29.96 -17.90
N GLU A 498 16.78 -29.69 -17.07
CA GLU A 498 15.38 -29.74 -17.49
C GLU A 498 15.09 -28.62 -18.51
N TYR A 499 15.61 -27.41 -18.30
CA TYR A 499 15.55 -26.34 -19.27
C TYR A 499 16.17 -26.71 -20.62
N THR A 500 17.34 -27.35 -20.57
CA THR A 500 18.04 -27.82 -21.77
C THR A 500 17.21 -28.81 -22.55
N ARG A 501 16.57 -29.75 -21.84
CA ARG A 501 15.68 -30.74 -22.45
C ARG A 501 14.45 -30.09 -23.10
N ARG A 502 13.86 -29.07 -22.44
CA ARG A 502 12.65 -28.33 -22.87
C ARG A 502 12.89 -27.45 -24.07
N PHE A 503 13.94 -26.64 -24.04
CA PHE A 503 14.25 -25.71 -25.12
C PHE A 503 15.11 -26.32 -26.22
N GLY A 504 15.71 -27.50 -25.98
CA GLY A 504 16.59 -28.14 -26.95
C GLY A 504 17.96 -27.49 -27.07
N PHE A 505 18.31 -26.55 -26.20
CA PHE A 505 19.63 -25.93 -26.12
C PHE A 505 19.99 -25.64 -24.66
N ASP A 506 21.29 -25.56 -24.38
CA ASP A 506 21.81 -25.27 -23.04
C ASP A 506 21.59 -23.79 -22.69
N LEU A 507 20.69 -23.54 -21.73
CA LEU A 507 20.33 -22.20 -21.29
C LEU A 507 21.56 -21.44 -20.76
N PHE A 508 22.44 -22.10 -20.02
CA PHE A 508 23.62 -21.44 -19.45
C PHE A 508 24.60 -21.02 -20.53
N LYS A 509 24.74 -21.81 -21.60
CA LYS A 509 25.55 -21.40 -22.78
C LYS A 509 24.95 -20.19 -23.48
N LEU A 510 23.63 -20.12 -23.60
CA LEU A 510 22.97 -18.95 -24.17
C LEU A 510 23.24 -17.71 -23.31
N LEU A 511 23.03 -17.81 -21.99
CA LEU A 511 23.32 -16.73 -21.05
C LEU A 511 24.79 -16.29 -21.15
N ASP A 512 25.73 -17.24 -21.17
CA ASP A 512 27.15 -16.91 -21.31
C ASP A 512 27.48 -16.20 -22.63
N HIS A 513 26.79 -16.55 -23.71
CA HIS A 513 26.97 -15.91 -25.02
C HIS A 513 26.44 -14.47 -25.05
N ILE A 514 25.30 -14.22 -24.40
CA ILE A 514 24.62 -12.91 -24.45
C ILE A 514 24.96 -12.01 -23.27
N LYS A 515 25.82 -12.42 -22.34
CA LYS A 515 26.23 -11.60 -21.19
C LYS A 515 26.94 -10.33 -21.65
N ASP A 516 26.83 -9.27 -20.85
CA ASP A 516 27.54 -8.01 -21.09
C ASP A 516 28.57 -7.76 -19.97
N PRO A 517 29.88 -7.81 -20.26
CA PRO A 517 30.90 -7.53 -19.25
C PRO A 517 30.90 -6.08 -18.74
N LYS A 518 30.23 -5.15 -19.43
CA LYS A 518 30.24 -3.73 -19.10
C LYS A 518 29.07 -3.31 -18.20
N ARG A 519 28.02 -4.11 -18.10
CA ARG A 519 26.85 -3.83 -17.25
C ARG A 519 26.15 -5.12 -16.85
N LYS A 520 25.50 -5.12 -15.69
CA LYS A 520 24.55 -6.19 -15.36
C LYS A 520 23.32 -6.11 -16.26
N LYS A 521 22.93 -7.23 -16.85
CA LYS A 521 21.68 -7.41 -17.61
C LYS A 521 20.56 -7.87 -16.69
N VAL A 522 19.33 -7.43 -16.92
CA VAL A 522 18.18 -7.90 -16.12
C VAL A 522 17.72 -9.27 -16.64
N LEU A 523 17.78 -10.29 -15.78
CA LEU A 523 17.25 -11.63 -16.06
C LEU A 523 16.03 -11.86 -15.17
N LEU A 524 14.89 -12.18 -15.77
CA LEU A 524 13.64 -12.45 -15.06
C LEU A 524 13.11 -13.87 -15.35
N GLU A 525 12.98 -14.70 -14.32
CA GLU A 525 12.39 -16.04 -14.40
C GLU A 525 10.93 -16.05 -13.92
N PHE A 526 10.01 -16.63 -14.68
CA PHE A 526 8.61 -16.76 -14.31
C PHE A 526 8.30 -18.15 -13.74
N GLY A 527 7.98 -18.17 -12.45
CA GLY A 527 7.58 -19.35 -11.69
C GLY A 527 8.73 -20.36 -11.50
N PRO A 528 9.76 -19.98 -10.74
CA PRO A 528 11.00 -20.74 -10.56
C PRO A 528 10.84 -22.04 -9.72
N GLY A 529 9.62 -22.47 -9.40
CA GLY A 529 9.37 -23.58 -8.48
C GLY A 529 9.97 -23.31 -7.10
N SER A 530 11.04 -24.03 -6.76
CA SER A 530 11.76 -23.82 -5.50
C SER A 530 12.87 -22.78 -5.58
N GLY A 531 13.15 -22.24 -6.76
CA GLY A 531 14.33 -21.40 -7.01
C GLY A 531 15.56 -22.19 -7.50
N LYS A 532 15.41 -23.47 -7.85
CA LYS A 532 16.53 -24.35 -8.23
C LYS A 532 17.39 -23.81 -9.38
N SER A 533 16.81 -23.46 -10.54
CA SER A 533 17.58 -22.92 -11.66
C SER A 533 18.30 -21.62 -11.29
N LYS A 534 17.66 -20.78 -10.49
CA LYS A 534 18.27 -19.56 -9.97
C LYS A 534 19.47 -19.86 -9.06
N GLN A 535 19.34 -20.83 -8.16
CA GLN A 535 20.46 -21.30 -7.35
C GLN A 535 21.61 -21.80 -8.23
N GLU A 536 21.33 -22.64 -9.23
CA GLU A 536 22.34 -23.16 -10.16
C GLU A 536 23.03 -22.03 -10.95
N ARG A 537 22.30 -20.97 -11.33
CA ARG A 537 22.87 -19.78 -12.00
C ARG A 537 23.79 -18.99 -11.06
N ALA A 538 23.37 -18.79 -9.81
CA ALA A 538 24.20 -18.14 -8.80
C ALA A 538 25.50 -18.93 -8.53
N GLU A 539 25.41 -20.25 -8.38
CA GLU A 539 26.55 -21.15 -8.22
C GLU A 539 27.50 -21.15 -9.42
N ALA A 540 26.95 -20.96 -10.64
CA ALA A 540 27.73 -20.82 -11.86
C ALA A 540 28.32 -19.41 -12.07
N GLY A 541 28.08 -18.46 -11.15
CA GLY A 541 28.65 -17.10 -11.17
C GLY A 541 27.92 -16.12 -12.09
N PHE A 542 26.67 -16.41 -12.50
CA PHE A 542 25.90 -15.50 -13.34
C PHE A 542 25.49 -14.20 -12.63
N ASP A 543 25.47 -14.17 -11.29
CA ASP A 543 25.18 -12.97 -10.49
C ASP A 543 26.15 -11.80 -10.76
N GLU A 544 27.34 -12.07 -11.30
CA GLU A 544 28.29 -11.02 -11.73
C GLU A 544 27.79 -10.25 -12.96
N TYR A 545 27.06 -10.92 -13.84
CA TYR A 545 26.64 -10.41 -15.15
C TYR A 545 25.14 -10.10 -15.22
N TYR A 546 24.36 -10.65 -14.29
CA TYR A 546 22.92 -10.51 -14.29
C TYR A 546 22.39 -9.94 -12.98
N LEU A 547 21.40 -9.06 -13.12
CA LEU A 547 20.44 -8.78 -12.09
C LEU A 547 19.37 -9.88 -12.19
N ASP A 548 19.64 -11.00 -11.53
CA ASP A 548 18.82 -12.20 -11.62
C ASP A 548 17.64 -12.07 -10.63
N MET A 549 16.42 -12.10 -11.15
CA MET A 549 15.17 -12.05 -10.39
C MET A 549 14.22 -13.13 -10.87
N ALA A 550 13.24 -13.46 -10.03
CA ALA A 550 12.14 -14.31 -10.42
C ALA A 550 10.81 -13.74 -9.93
N MET A 551 9.73 -14.06 -10.62
CA MET A 551 8.36 -13.87 -10.15
C MET A 551 7.77 -15.23 -9.85
N ALA A 552 6.95 -15.37 -8.81
CA ALA A 552 6.26 -16.63 -8.49
C ALA A 552 4.93 -16.33 -7.79
N ASN A 553 3.86 -17.07 -8.07
CA ASN A 553 2.65 -16.98 -7.25
C ASN A 553 2.87 -17.58 -5.85
N LYS A 554 3.69 -18.63 -5.77
CA LYS A 554 4.17 -19.29 -4.55
C LYS A 554 5.56 -19.87 -4.81
N VAL A 555 6.32 -20.05 -3.73
CA VAL A 555 7.52 -20.88 -3.75
C VAL A 555 7.11 -22.33 -3.50
N TYR A 556 7.34 -23.19 -4.47
CA TYR A 556 6.98 -24.61 -4.39
C TYR A 556 8.20 -25.45 -4.07
N TYR A 557 8.19 -26.19 -2.97
CA TYR A 557 9.34 -27.01 -2.58
C TYR A 557 9.12 -28.51 -2.86
N PRO A 558 10.16 -29.22 -3.34
CA PRO A 558 10.12 -30.66 -3.53
C PRO A 558 10.06 -31.42 -2.19
N LEU A 559 8.91 -32.04 -1.91
CA LEU A 559 8.64 -32.71 -0.63
C LEU A 559 9.57 -33.91 -0.38
N ASN A 560 10.01 -34.63 -1.42
CA ASN A 560 11.01 -35.69 -1.28
C ASN A 560 12.36 -35.14 -0.78
N LYS A 561 12.80 -33.96 -1.24
CA LYS A 561 14.03 -33.32 -0.77
C LYS A 561 13.88 -32.73 0.63
N PHE A 562 12.69 -32.22 0.97
CA PHE A 562 12.39 -31.83 2.35
C PHE A 562 12.45 -33.03 3.31
N ILE A 563 11.84 -34.15 2.94
CA ILE A 563 11.94 -35.41 3.72
C ILE A 563 13.39 -35.86 3.84
N GLU A 564 14.16 -35.80 2.74
CA GLU A 564 15.58 -36.15 2.75
C GLU A 564 16.37 -35.31 3.76
N GLY A 565 16.04 -34.01 3.92
CA GLY A 565 16.67 -33.12 4.91
C GLY A 565 16.20 -33.35 6.35
N VAL A 566 15.02 -33.94 6.57
CA VAL A 566 14.43 -34.18 7.90
C VAL A 566 14.85 -35.53 8.50
N ILE A 567 15.34 -36.46 7.69
CA ILE A 567 15.84 -37.77 8.16
C ILE A 567 17.32 -37.68 8.50
N ASP A 568 17.70 -38.08 9.71
CA ASP A 568 19.09 -38.32 10.09
C ASP A 568 19.57 -39.64 9.47
N TRP A 569 20.04 -39.54 8.22
CA TRP A 569 20.64 -40.66 7.51
C TRP A 569 21.89 -41.20 8.23
N GLY A 570 22.62 -40.37 8.97
CA GLY A 570 23.80 -40.80 9.72
C GLY A 570 23.44 -41.74 10.86
N ALA A 571 22.38 -41.42 11.61
CA ALA A 571 21.84 -42.29 12.64
C ALA A 571 21.33 -43.62 12.06
N LEU A 572 20.62 -43.56 10.93
CA LEU A 572 20.12 -44.77 10.26
C LEU A 572 21.28 -45.65 9.75
N GLU A 573 22.26 -45.07 9.08
CA GLU A 573 23.42 -45.76 8.50
C GLU A 573 24.33 -46.41 9.56
N GLN A 574 24.38 -45.88 10.78
CA GLN A 574 25.08 -46.51 11.89
C GLN A 574 24.52 -47.90 12.25
N GLU A 575 23.24 -48.17 11.98
CA GLU A 575 22.58 -49.44 12.33
C GLU A 575 22.52 -50.46 11.19
N ILE A 576 22.61 -49.97 9.94
CA ILE A 576 22.38 -50.80 8.76
C ILE A 576 23.58 -50.85 7.80
N GLY A 577 24.54 -49.94 7.95
CA GLY A 577 25.61 -49.69 6.97
C GLY A 577 25.28 -48.53 6.02
N PRO A 578 26.22 -48.15 5.14
CA PRO A 578 26.08 -46.97 4.28
C PRO A 578 25.00 -47.16 3.20
N LEU A 579 24.16 -46.15 3.03
CA LEU A 579 23.23 -46.03 1.89
C LEU A 579 23.88 -45.23 0.78
N THR A 580 23.57 -45.56 -0.48
CA THR A 580 23.96 -44.70 -1.61
C THR A 580 23.06 -43.47 -1.69
N VAL A 581 23.48 -42.44 -2.43
CA VAL A 581 22.62 -41.29 -2.73
C VAL A 581 21.30 -41.75 -3.35
N GLY A 582 21.36 -42.67 -4.33
CA GLY A 582 20.16 -43.22 -4.95
C GLY A 582 19.25 -44.01 -3.99
N ASP A 583 19.81 -44.70 -2.99
CA ASP A 583 19.00 -45.37 -1.96
C ASP A 583 18.24 -44.35 -1.10
N ARG A 584 18.91 -43.28 -0.68
CA ARG A 584 18.27 -42.19 0.11
C ARG A 584 17.17 -41.51 -0.71
N GLU A 585 17.43 -41.23 -1.99
CA GLU A 585 16.44 -40.64 -2.89
C GLU A 585 15.19 -41.53 -3.05
N VAL A 586 15.36 -42.84 -3.26
CA VAL A 586 14.24 -43.77 -3.39
C VAL A 586 13.46 -43.93 -2.07
N LEU A 587 14.13 -43.94 -0.91
CA LEU A 587 13.47 -43.98 0.39
C LEU A 587 12.67 -42.68 0.65
N SER A 588 13.26 -41.53 0.35
CA SER A 588 12.57 -40.23 0.42
C SER A 588 11.39 -40.15 -0.51
N ASP A 589 11.52 -40.66 -1.74
CA ASP A 589 10.45 -40.70 -2.74
C ASP A 589 9.31 -41.66 -2.34
N MET A 590 9.64 -42.79 -1.68
CA MET A 590 8.66 -43.67 -1.06
C MET A 590 7.86 -42.95 0.02
N MET A 591 8.54 -42.28 0.96
CA MET A 591 7.89 -41.53 2.05
C MET A 591 7.02 -40.39 1.49
N TYR A 592 7.55 -39.64 0.53
CA TYR A 592 6.86 -38.58 -0.21
C TYR A 592 5.57 -39.09 -0.87
N LYS A 593 5.65 -40.14 -1.69
CA LYS A 593 4.48 -40.67 -2.42
C LYS A 593 3.45 -41.27 -1.49
N THR A 594 3.88 -41.88 -0.40
CA THR A 594 2.95 -42.38 0.63
C THR A 594 2.24 -41.24 1.36
N LEU A 595 2.91 -40.11 1.55
CA LEU A 595 2.33 -38.92 2.15
C LEU A 595 1.30 -38.25 1.22
N MET A 596 1.61 -38.19 -0.08
CA MET A 596 0.76 -37.55 -1.10
C MET A 596 -0.43 -38.40 -1.54
N ILE A 597 -0.34 -39.72 -1.49
CA ILE A 597 -1.33 -40.63 -2.05
C ILE A 597 -2.23 -41.19 -0.93
N SER A 598 -3.52 -41.36 -1.23
CA SER A 598 -4.48 -42.01 -0.34
C SER A 598 -4.01 -43.42 0.06
N ASP A 599 -4.34 -43.83 1.30
CA ASP A 599 -3.81 -45.05 1.87
C ASP A 599 -4.11 -46.30 1.03
N GLY A 600 -3.07 -47.11 0.80
CA GLY A 600 -3.16 -48.34 0.02
C GLY A 600 -3.24 -48.16 -1.50
N GLU A 601 -3.18 -46.93 -2.02
CA GLU A 601 -3.34 -46.68 -3.47
C GLU A 601 -2.03 -46.52 -4.24
N THR A 602 -0.86 -46.52 -3.59
CA THR A 602 0.46 -46.32 -4.22
C THR A 602 0.79 -47.31 -5.34
N SER A 603 0.18 -48.49 -5.34
CA SER A 603 0.34 -49.49 -6.41
C SER A 603 -0.57 -49.28 -7.62
N LYS A 604 -1.63 -48.46 -7.51
CA LYS A 604 -2.61 -48.23 -8.57
C LYS A 604 -2.06 -47.29 -9.64
N ASN A 605 -2.51 -47.43 -10.88
CA ASN A 605 -2.20 -46.46 -11.94
C ASN A 605 -3.01 -45.17 -11.78
N ASN A 606 -4.20 -45.28 -11.17
CA ASN A 606 -5.08 -44.18 -10.81
C ASN A 606 -5.27 -44.20 -9.30
N PHE A 607 -4.97 -43.07 -8.65
CA PHE A 607 -5.08 -42.91 -7.21
C PHE A 607 -5.62 -41.53 -6.89
N SER A 608 -6.15 -41.38 -5.68
CA SER A 608 -6.60 -40.10 -5.12
C SER A 608 -5.48 -39.48 -4.28
N TYR A 609 -5.28 -38.18 -4.39
CA TYR A 609 -4.38 -37.44 -3.51
C TYR A 609 -4.94 -37.35 -2.08
N ALA A 610 -4.07 -37.45 -1.08
CA ALA A 610 -4.40 -37.31 0.33
C ALA A 610 -4.51 -35.81 0.71
N HIS A 611 -5.55 -35.14 0.20
CA HIS A 611 -5.69 -33.67 0.28
C HIS A 611 -5.57 -33.12 1.70
N GLU A 612 -6.10 -33.80 2.72
CA GLU A 612 -6.00 -33.36 4.12
C GLU A 612 -4.53 -33.26 4.60
N ARG A 613 -3.67 -34.21 4.20
CA ARG A 613 -2.24 -34.21 4.56
C ARG A 613 -1.49 -33.10 3.82
N ILE A 614 -1.82 -32.90 2.55
CA ILE A 614 -1.22 -31.86 1.70
C ILE A 614 -1.60 -30.47 2.22
N GLU A 615 -2.86 -30.27 2.58
CA GLU A 615 -3.35 -29.02 3.17
C GLU A 615 -2.69 -28.76 4.53
N GLN A 616 -2.54 -29.80 5.37
CA GLN A 616 -1.84 -29.67 6.64
C GLN A 616 -0.37 -29.26 6.46
N LEU A 617 0.35 -29.85 5.49
CA LEU A 617 1.72 -29.45 5.17
C LEU A 617 1.82 -28.04 4.56
N THR A 618 0.81 -27.63 3.81
CA THR A 618 0.75 -26.29 3.22
C THR A 618 0.57 -25.22 4.30
N LYS A 619 -0.20 -25.53 5.35
CA LYS A 619 -0.43 -24.64 6.50
C LYS A 619 0.74 -24.65 7.48
N ASP A 620 1.30 -25.82 7.76
CA ASP A 620 2.41 -25.99 8.69
C ASP A 620 3.36 -27.10 8.20
N PRO A 621 4.46 -26.74 7.51
CA PRO A 621 5.52 -27.69 7.16
C PRO A 621 6.10 -28.47 8.35
N SER A 622 6.03 -27.94 9.57
CA SER A 622 6.50 -28.62 10.79
C SER A 622 5.69 -29.88 11.11
N SER A 623 4.46 -29.98 10.60
CA SER A 623 3.61 -31.15 10.72
C SER A 623 4.18 -32.41 10.06
N LEU A 624 5.21 -32.28 9.20
CA LEU A 624 5.83 -33.38 8.48
C LEU A 624 6.27 -34.54 9.40
N ARG A 625 6.93 -34.27 10.53
CA ARG A 625 7.38 -35.33 11.46
C ARG A 625 6.20 -36.16 12.00
N ASN A 626 5.09 -35.49 12.33
CA ASN A 626 3.88 -36.15 12.81
C ASN A 626 3.22 -36.98 11.71
N LEU A 627 3.09 -36.40 10.51
CA LEU A 627 2.51 -37.08 9.35
C LEU A 627 3.33 -38.30 8.94
N LEU A 628 4.66 -38.19 8.88
CA LEU A 628 5.56 -39.31 8.61
C LEU A 628 5.41 -40.41 9.66
N SER A 629 5.31 -40.05 10.95
CA SER A 629 5.08 -41.02 12.03
C SER A 629 3.75 -41.78 11.87
N GLN A 630 2.70 -41.11 11.39
CA GLN A 630 1.40 -41.74 11.17
C GLN A 630 1.42 -42.74 10.01
N ILE A 631 2.12 -42.42 8.91
CA ILE A 631 2.18 -43.27 7.73
C ILE A 631 3.31 -44.31 7.78
N ALA A 632 4.28 -44.17 8.67
CA ALA A 632 5.46 -45.03 8.78
C ALA A 632 5.17 -46.54 8.83
N PRO A 633 4.15 -47.02 9.57
CA PRO A 633 3.83 -48.45 9.60
C PRO A 633 3.54 -49.03 8.21
N SER A 634 3.16 -48.20 7.23
CA SER A 634 2.90 -48.63 5.86
C SER A 634 4.14 -48.94 5.02
N PHE A 635 5.29 -48.38 5.40
CA PHE A 635 6.52 -48.54 4.64
C PHE A 635 6.97 -50.00 4.62
N GLY A 636 6.80 -50.74 5.73
CA GLY A 636 7.30 -52.11 5.87
C GLY A 636 6.72 -53.11 4.86
N TYR A 637 5.46 -52.91 4.43
CA TYR A 637 4.78 -53.80 3.49
C TYR A 637 4.61 -53.23 2.07
N MET A 638 5.09 -52.01 1.81
CA MET A 638 4.96 -51.39 0.49
C MET A 638 5.87 -52.06 -0.54
N VAL A 639 5.33 -52.52 -1.67
CA VAL A 639 6.12 -53.25 -2.68
C VAL A 639 6.52 -52.35 -3.85
N VAL A 640 5.64 -51.42 -4.22
CA VAL A 640 5.81 -50.52 -5.37
C VAL A 640 5.25 -49.14 -5.04
N ILE A 641 5.81 -48.12 -5.69
CA ILE A 641 5.31 -46.73 -5.72
C ILE A 641 5.20 -46.28 -7.17
N PRO A 642 4.35 -45.28 -7.51
CA PRO A 642 4.33 -44.76 -8.88
C PRO A 642 5.69 -44.15 -9.21
N ASP A 643 6.12 -44.24 -10.47
CA ASP A 643 7.18 -43.38 -10.97
C ASP A 643 6.63 -41.94 -11.08
N THR A 644 7.53 -40.97 -11.12
CA THR A 644 7.22 -39.60 -11.46
C THR A 644 6.86 -39.40 -12.94
N ILE A 645 7.15 -40.38 -13.81
CA ILE A 645 6.68 -40.40 -15.21
C ILE A 645 5.19 -40.76 -15.23
N SER A 646 4.35 -39.78 -15.60
CA SER A 646 2.93 -39.97 -15.87
C SER A 646 2.63 -40.07 -17.36
N THR A 647 1.44 -40.54 -17.70
CA THR A 647 0.80 -40.38 -19.02
C THR A 647 -0.65 -39.96 -18.79
N ARG A 648 -1.43 -39.82 -19.85
CA ARG A 648 -2.87 -39.58 -19.79
C ARG A 648 -3.65 -40.79 -20.31
N ASP A 649 -4.85 -41.03 -19.78
CA ASP A 649 -5.79 -42.00 -20.33
C ASP A 649 -6.59 -41.42 -21.52
N ASP A 650 -7.50 -42.21 -22.10
CA ASP A 650 -8.34 -41.79 -23.24
C ASP A 650 -9.29 -40.62 -22.91
N GLN A 651 -9.47 -40.30 -21.62
CA GLN A 651 -10.28 -39.19 -21.13
C GLN A 651 -9.43 -37.95 -20.78
N GLY A 652 -8.10 -38.03 -20.90
CA GLY A 652 -7.18 -36.96 -20.52
C GLY A 652 -6.86 -36.90 -19.03
N ASN A 653 -7.25 -37.91 -18.23
CA ASN A 653 -6.88 -37.98 -16.82
C ASN A 653 -5.43 -38.43 -16.68
N VAL A 654 -4.70 -37.88 -15.70
CA VAL A 654 -3.32 -38.28 -15.41
C VAL A 654 -3.30 -39.69 -14.80
N ILE A 655 -2.47 -40.57 -15.36
CA ILE A 655 -2.28 -41.94 -14.90
C ILE A 655 -0.78 -42.25 -14.76
N TYR A 656 -0.43 -43.17 -13.86
CA TYR A 656 0.96 -43.51 -13.51
C TYR A 656 1.27 -44.99 -13.79
N PRO A 657 1.49 -45.36 -15.06
CA PRO A 657 1.67 -46.77 -15.46
C PRO A 657 3.07 -47.30 -15.13
N TYR A 658 4.06 -46.41 -15.01
CA TYR A 658 5.42 -46.74 -14.61
C TYR A 658 5.51 -46.80 -13.09
N LYS A 659 6.23 -47.79 -12.56
CA LYS A 659 6.33 -48.09 -11.13
C LYS A 659 7.79 -48.30 -10.73
N ILE A 660 8.14 -47.81 -9.54
CA ILE A 660 9.42 -48.10 -8.89
C ILE A 660 9.21 -49.31 -7.98
N ASN A 661 9.98 -50.37 -8.20
CA ASN A 661 9.93 -51.58 -7.39
C ASN A 661 10.85 -51.44 -6.16
N LEU A 662 10.29 -51.63 -4.97
CA LEU A 662 10.97 -51.48 -3.68
C LEU A 662 11.48 -52.81 -3.10
N THR A 663 11.59 -53.85 -3.95
CA THR A 663 12.10 -55.19 -3.58
C THR A 663 13.55 -55.41 -4.01
N ALA A 664 14.19 -56.48 -3.51
CA ALA A 664 15.59 -56.80 -3.80
C ALA A 664 15.87 -57.24 -5.25
N GLN A 665 14.86 -57.75 -5.97
CA GLN A 665 15.07 -58.51 -7.22
C GLN A 665 15.29 -57.61 -8.45
N ASP A 666 14.64 -56.45 -8.52
CA ASP A 666 14.61 -55.59 -9.73
C ASP A 666 15.59 -54.41 -9.68
N ARG A 667 16.33 -54.23 -8.57
CA ARG A 667 17.37 -53.18 -8.45
C ARG A 667 18.70 -53.52 -9.13
N LYS A 668 18.81 -54.70 -9.73
CA LYS A 668 19.92 -55.04 -10.65
C LYS A 668 19.96 -54.13 -11.87
N ASP A 669 18.80 -53.67 -12.35
CA ASP A 669 18.70 -52.88 -13.59
C ASP A 669 18.92 -51.37 -13.37
N LEU A 670 18.63 -50.85 -12.17
CA LEU A 670 18.78 -49.42 -11.83
C LEU A 670 20.21 -49.00 -11.44
N LEU A 671 21.05 -49.94 -10.99
CA LEU A 671 22.34 -49.62 -10.34
C LEU A 671 23.58 -49.86 -11.19
N HIS A 672 23.46 -50.39 -12.42
CA HIS A 672 24.59 -50.71 -13.31
C HIS A 672 25.79 -51.36 -12.59
N ALA A 673 25.55 -52.22 -11.59
CA ALA A 673 26.58 -52.70 -10.67
C ALA A 673 27.00 -54.15 -10.96
N GLU A 674 28.27 -54.47 -10.73
CA GLU A 674 28.84 -55.82 -10.92
C GLU A 674 28.15 -56.87 -10.03
N GLU A 675 27.90 -58.05 -10.61
CA GLU A 675 27.29 -59.21 -9.95
C GLU A 675 28.03 -59.57 -8.65
N GLY A 676 27.33 -59.49 -7.51
CA GLY A 676 27.85 -59.78 -6.16
C GLY A 676 27.79 -58.59 -5.18
N SER A 677 27.80 -57.35 -5.68
CA SER A 677 27.61 -56.13 -4.86
C SER A 677 26.13 -55.77 -4.62
N VAL A 678 25.24 -56.30 -5.46
CA VAL A 678 23.81 -55.99 -5.47
C VAL A 678 23.06 -56.65 -4.31
N ASP A 679 23.39 -57.90 -3.94
CA ASP A 679 22.65 -58.63 -2.90
C ASP A 679 22.87 -58.04 -1.49
N ALA A 680 24.10 -57.58 -1.20
CA ALA A 680 24.41 -56.91 0.06
C ALA A 680 23.73 -55.53 0.16
N ARG A 681 23.75 -54.73 -0.92
CA ARG A 681 23.13 -53.39 -0.95
C ARG A 681 21.60 -53.45 -0.90
N SER A 682 20.99 -54.41 -1.59
CA SER A 682 19.55 -54.66 -1.51
C SER A 682 19.10 -54.99 -0.08
N ASN A 683 19.91 -55.72 0.69
CA ASN A 683 19.62 -56.01 2.09
C ASN A 683 19.71 -54.78 3.01
N VAL A 684 20.69 -53.88 2.79
CA VAL A 684 20.85 -52.64 3.58
C VAL A 684 19.62 -51.75 3.43
N PHE A 685 19.18 -51.49 2.20
CA PHE A 685 17.99 -50.67 1.97
C PHE A 685 16.71 -51.32 2.49
N LEU A 686 16.53 -52.64 2.35
CA LEU A 686 15.34 -53.31 2.89
C LEU A 686 15.31 -53.20 4.42
N LYS A 687 16.48 -53.30 5.07
CA LYS A 687 16.62 -53.06 6.51
C LYS A 687 16.34 -51.59 6.87
N ALA A 688 16.80 -50.63 6.07
CA ALA A 688 16.49 -49.20 6.24
C ALA A 688 14.98 -48.97 6.26
N LYS A 689 14.30 -49.47 5.23
CA LYS A 689 12.85 -49.39 5.07
C LYS A 689 12.10 -50.05 6.24
N GLN A 690 12.60 -51.18 6.75
CA GLN A 690 12.02 -51.83 7.92
C GLN A 690 12.19 -50.98 9.18
N LEU A 691 13.38 -50.45 9.46
CA LEU A 691 13.62 -49.60 10.64
C LEU A 691 12.81 -48.31 10.61
N LEU A 692 12.71 -47.67 9.44
CA LEU A 692 11.83 -46.51 9.24
C LEU A 692 10.36 -46.85 9.45
N ALA A 693 9.93 -48.09 9.15
CA ALA A 693 8.56 -48.51 9.40
C ALA A 693 8.26 -48.80 10.87
N GLU A 694 9.26 -49.29 11.61
CA GLU A 694 9.14 -49.66 13.03
C GLU A 694 9.20 -48.44 13.94
N ASP A 695 10.12 -47.50 13.69
CA ASP A 695 10.33 -46.32 14.53
C ASP A 695 11.02 -45.19 13.75
N ILE A 696 10.27 -44.49 12.90
CA ILE A 696 10.81 -43.35 12.14
C ILE A 696 11.26 -42.20 13.05
N GLN A 697 10.66 -42.05 14.24
CA GLN A 697 10.92 -40.91 15.13
C GLN A 697 12.36 -40.88 15.60
N LYS A 698 12.94 -42.05 15.84
CA LYS A 698 14.35 -42.24 16.18
C LYS A 698 15.32 -41.68 15.14
N TYR A 699 14.90 -41.56 13.89
CA TYR A 699 15.73 -41.12 12.77
C TYR A 699 15.35 -39.74 12.25
N PHE A 700 14.61 -38.93 13.01
CA PHE A 700 14.45 -37.52 12.67
C PHE A 700 15.72 -36.75 13.04
N TRP A 701 16.12 -35.84 12.16
CA TRP A 701 17.17 -34.87 12.42
C TRP A 701 16.81 -34.03 13.64
N ASP A 702 17.77 -33.86 14.57
CA ASP A 702 17.62 -33.12 15.84
C ASP A 702 17.64 -31.58 15.68
N GLY A 703 17.52 -31.06 14.46
CA GLY A 703 17.44 -29.62 14.22
C GLY A 703 16.27 -28.97 14.95
N GLU A 704 16.53 -27.80 15.54
CA GLU A 704 15.55 -27.01 16.30
C GLU A 704 14.43 -26.45 15.38
N ASP A 705 14.76 -26.10 14.13
CA ASP A 705 13.81 -25.55 13.15
C ASP A 705 13.70 -26.42 11.89
N LEU A 706 12.52 -27.00 11.65
CA LEU A 706 12.24 -27.79 10.44
C LEU A 706 12.22 -26.95 9.16
N TYR A 707 11.99 -25.64 9.26
CA TYR A 707 11.95 -24.75 8.10
C TYR A 707 13.33 -24.60 7.44
N ASP A 708 14.42 -24.85 8.17
CA ASP A 708 15.79 -24.87 7.63
C ASP A 708 16.03 -26.04 6.67
N ALA A 709 15.28 -27.13 6.81
CA ALA A 709 15.39 -28.30 5.94
C ALA A 709 14.56 -28.15 4.64
N ILE A 710 13.76 -27.08 4.51
CA ILE A 710 12.96 -26.86 3.30
C ILE A 710 13.87 -26.42 2.14
N PRO A 711 13.93 -27.18 1.04
CA PRO A 711 14.79 -26.89 -0.10
C PRO A 711 14.17 -25.79 -0.96
N ALA A 712 14.29 -24.53 -0.52
CA ALA A 712 13.80 -23.36 -1.21
C ALA A 712 14.88 -22.27 -1.27
N TYR A 713 15.22 -21.85 -2.49
CA TYR A 713 16.13 -20.74 -2.76
C TYR A 713 15.30 -19.48 -3.06
N THR A 714 15.04 -18.69 -2.04
CA THR A 714 14.05 -17.60 -2.10
C THR A 714 14.60 -16.22 -2.44
N SER A 715 15.92 -16.11 -2.57
CA SER A 715 16.58 -14.85 -2.91
C SER A 715 16.16 -14.37 -4.29
N GLY A 716 15.91 -13.06 -4.45
CA GLY A 716 15.55 -12.47 -5.75
C GLY A 716 14.15 -12.86 -6.24
N ILE A 717 13.34 -13.57 -5.43
CA ILE A 717 11.99 -13.97 -5.81
C ILE A 717 10.99 -12.89 -5.36
N MET A 718 10.21 -12.39 -6.30
CA MET A 718 9.01 -11.61 -6.08
C MET A 718 7.82 -12.56 -5.99
N VAL A 719 7.16 -12.62 -4.83
CA VAL A 719 5.95 -13.42 -4.70
C VAL A 719 4.73 -12.58 -5.06
N GLY A 720 4.03 -12.96 -6.13
CA GLY A 720 2.87 -12.24 -6.66
C GLY A 720 2.30 -12.93 -7.91
N ASP A 721 1.07 -12.57 -8.26
CA ASP A 721 0.41 -13.09 -9.46
C ASP A 721 1.13 -12.63 -10.74
N PHE A 722 1.41 -13.58 -11.64
CA PHE A 722 2.00 -13.33 -12.96
C PHE A 722 1.15 -12.38 -13.82
N SER A 723 -0.14 -12.23 -13.54
CA SER A 723 -1.01 -11.20 -14.16
C SER A 723 -0.45 -9.79 -13.99
N ARG A 724 0.35 -9.53 -12.96
CA ARG A 724 0.86 -8.20 -12.61
C ARG A 724 2.14 -7.79 -13.32
N ILE A 725 2.54 -8.49 -14.39
CA ILE A 725 3.70 -8.06 -15.19
C ILE A 725 3.53 -6.62 -15.72
N GLU A 726 2.30 -6.16 -15.92
CA GLU A 726 1.97 -4.78 -16.29
C GLU A 726 2.52 -3.73 -15.31
N ALA A 727 2.70 -4.08 -14.02
CA ALA A 727 3.26 -3.20 -13.00
C ALA A 727 4.73 -2.83 -13.26
N LEU A 728 5.46 -3.68 -14.01
CA LEU A 728 6.84 -3.43 -14.38
C LEU A 728 6.93 -2.26 -15.37
N LYS A 729 7.94 -1.42 -15.25
CA LYS A 729 8.26 -0.42 -16.28
C LYS A 729 8.61 -1.10 -17.61
N ASP A 730 8.27 -0.44 -18.70
CA ASP A 730 8.59 -0.91 -20.04
C ASP A 730 10.10 -0.87 -20.31
N GLY A 731 10.58 -1.77 -21.16
CA GLY A 731 11.97 -1.77 -21.61
C GLY A 731 13.04 -2.09 -20.55
N GLN A 732 12.68 -2.80 -19.48
CA GLN A 732 13.60 -3.12 -18.39
C GLN A 732 14.28 -4.49 -18.50
N ILE A 733 13.67 -5.44 -19.22
CA ILE A 733 14.07 -6.85 -19.20
C ILE A 733 15.01 -7.14 -20.37
N ASP A 734 16.24 -7.58 -20.07
CA ASP A 734 17.20 -8.02 -21.08
C ASP A 734 16.99 -9.50 -21.44
N VAL A 735 16.68 -10.35 -20.45
CA VAL A 735 16.40 -11.78 -20.64
C VAL A 735 15.21 -12.16 -19.77
N ALA A 736 14.22 -12.83 -20.34
CA ALA A 736 13.15 -13.47 -19.59
C ALA A 736 13.07 -14.97 -19.91
N ILE A 737 12.75 -15.76 -18.90
CA ILE A 737 12.57 -17.20 -19.01
C ILE A 737 11.19 -17.54 -18.44
N GLY A 738 10.30 -18.02 -19.32
CA GLY A 738 8.99 -18.53 -18.98
C GLY A 738 9.05 -20.04 -18.81
N VAL A 739 8.43 -20.52 -17.74
CA VAL A 739 8.09 -21.94 -17.59
C VAL A 739 6.65 -22.06 -17.18
N ARG A 740 6.04 -23.22 -17.51
CA ARG A 740 4.71 -23.79 -17.19
C ARG A 740 3.74 -23.02 -16.26
N SER A 741 4.23 -22.25 -15.31
CA SER A 741 3.53 -21.21 -14.56
C SER A 741 2.77 -20.18 -15.42
N THR A 742 3.21 -19.89 -16.65
CA THR A 742 2.43 -19.08 -17.62
C THR A 742 1.27 -19.85 -18.26
N VAL A 743 1.25 -21.19 -18.13
CA VAL A 743 0.17 -22.07 -18.65
C VAL A 743 -1.12 -21.93 -17.82
N TYR A 744 -1.06 -21.35 -16.61
CA TYR A 744 -2.28 -21.05 -15.85
C TYR A 744 -3.12 -19.94 -16.47
N LYS A 745 -2.50 -19.02 -17.22
CA LYS A 745 -3.21 -18.04 -18.02
C LYS A 745 -3.78 -18.74 -19.24
N ARG A 746 -5.06 -18.55 -19.55
CA ARG A 746 -5.74 -19.17 -20.69
C ARG A 746 -6.51 -18.12 -21.48
N GLY A 747 -6.60 -18.29 -22.80
CA GLY A 747 -7.33 -17.38 -23.66
C GLY A 747 -6.79 -15.96 -23.55
N ASP A 748 -7.69 -15.01 -23.27
CA ASP A 748 -7.38 -13.58 -23.20
C ASP A 748 -6.28 -13.24 -22.18
N GLU A 749 -6.20 -13.95 -21.05
CA GLU A 749 -5.15 -13.71 -20.05
C GLU A 749 -3.75 -14.06 -20.58
N TYR A 750 -3.65 -15.11 -21.40
CA TYR A 750 -2.38 -15.53 -22.00
C TYR A 750 -1.98 -14.56 -23.12
N ILE A 751 -2.96 -14.11 -23.91
CA ILE A 751 -2.76 -13.08 -24.95
C ILE A 751 -2.23 -11.80 -24.31
N GLN A 752 -2.93 -11.27 -23.30
CA GLN A 752 -2.52 -10.06 -22.59
C GLN A 752 -1.12 -10.19 -22.00
N PHE A 753 -0.80 -11.35 -21.42
CA PHE A 753 0.53 -11.60 -20.89
C PHE A 753 1.64 -11.49 -21.95
N LEU A 754 1.44 -12.06 -23.14
CA LEU A 754 2.41 -11.96 -24.23
C LEU A 754 2.55 -10.52 -24.72
N GLU A 755 1.44 -9.79 -24.79
CA GLU A 755 1.43 -8.36 -25.13
C GLU A 755 2.23 -7.53 -24.12
N ASP A 756 1.97 -7.69 -22.82
CA ASP A 756 2.69 -6.98 -21.76
C ASP A 756 4.18 -7.34 -21.79
N MET A 757 4.51 -8.62 -21.92
CA MET A 757 5.90 -9.10 -21.98
C MET A 757 6.65 -8.46 -23.15
N SER A 758 6.01 -8.31 -24.32
CA SER A 758 6.62 -7.65 -25.49
C SER A 758 6.99 -6.18 -25.21
N GLN A 759 6.22 -5.50 -24.36
CA GLN A 759 6.49 -4.12 -23.94
C GLN A 759 7.63 -4.06 -22.89
N LYS A 760 7.67 -5.03 -21.97
CA LYS A 760 8.69 -5.07 -20.89
C LYS A 760 10.09 -5.44 -21.40
N LEU A 761 10.20 -6.10 -22.55
CA LEU A 761 11.49 -6.36 -23.19
C LEU A 761 12.18 -5.05 -23.59
N LYS A 762 13.48 -4.99 -23.28
CA LYS A 762 14.40 -3.94 -23.74
C LYS A 762 14.79 -4.16 -25.19
N GLU A 763 15.30 -3.12 -25.85
CA GLU A 763 15.96 -3.25 -27.15
C GLU A 763 17.08 -4.31 -27.07
N GLY A 764 17.04 -5.30 -27.97
CA GLY A 764 17.93 -6.47 -27.95
C GLY A 764 17.61 -7.49 -26.86
N GLY A 765 16.47 -7.36 -26.18
CA GLY A 765 15.98 -8.28 -25.16
C GLY A 765 15.36 -9.54 -25.76
N ILE A 766 15.43 -10.64 -25.00
CA ILE A 766 14.94 -11.96 -25.39
C ILE A 766 14.02 -12.55 -24.30
N TYR A 767 12.93 -13.19 -24.73
CA TYR A 767 12.06 -13.99 -23.88
C TYR A 767 11.92 -15.40 -24.45
N ILE A 768 12.11 -16.42 -23.62
CA ILE A 768 12.08 -17.83 -24.00
C ILE A 768 11.06 -18.54 -23.12
N ASP A 769 10.10 -19.26 -23.71
CA ASP A 769 9.05 -19.94 -22.94
C ASP A 769 8.62 -21.27 -23.58
N ASP A 770 8.27 -22.26 -22.75
CA ASP A 770 7.69 -23.56 -23.15
C ASP A 770 6.16 -23.62 -23.06
N SER A 771 5.50 -22.52 -22.69
CA SER A 771 4.04 -22.41 -22.53
C SER A 771 3.22 -22.58 -23.80
N ILE A 772 3.87 -22.62 -24.96
CA ILE A 772 3.24 -23.04 -26.23
C ILE A 772 2.65 -24.44 -26.14
N ARG A 773 3.17 -25.29 -25.23
CA ARG A 773 2.68 -26.63 -24.91
C ARG A 773 1.71 -26.56 -23.74
N ASP A 774 0.42 -26.57 -24.05
CA ASP A 774 -0.62 -26.68 -23.04
C ASP A 774 -0.88 -28.16 -22.70
N ASN A 775 -1.19 -28.41 -21.42
CA ASN A 775 -1.52 -29.75 -20.91
C ASN A 775 -0.53 -30.86 -21.32
N ASP A 776 0.78 -30.64 -21.09
CA ASP A 776 1.86 -31.57 -21.45
C ASP A 776 2.01 -31.80 -22.97
N GLY A 777 1.55 -30.87 -23.81
CA GLY A 777 1.63 -30.98 -25.27
C GLY A 777 0.47 -31.79 -25.89
N TRP A 778 -0.66 -31.82 -25.19
CA TRP A 778 -1.94 -32.28 -25.75
C TRP A 778 -2.59 -31.23 -26.64
N THR A 779 -2.37 -29.97 -26.30
CA THR A 779 -2.87 -28.79 -27.01
C THR A 779 -1.71 -27.82 -27.21
N TYR A 780 -1.73 -27.06 -28.31
CA TYR A 780 -0.70 -26.07 -28.62
C TYR A 780 -1.33 -24.69 -28.77
N ARG A 781 -0.72 -23.68 -28.16
CA ARG A 781 -1.25 -22.30 -28.04
C ARG A 781 -1.03 -21.43 -29.27
N ILE A 782 -1.02 -22.04 -30.45
CA ILE A 782 -0.67 -21.36 -31.71
C ILE A 782 -1.68 -20.25 -32.05
N ALA A 783 -2.98 -20.48 -31.78
CA ALA A 783 -4.02 -19.48 -32.03
C ALA A 783 -3.88 -18.24 -31.15
N GLU A 784 -3.68 -18.43 -29.84
CA GLU A 784 -3.49 -17.34 -28.89
C GLU A 784 -2.23 -16.52 -29.22
N MET A 785 -1.14 -17.20 -29.58
CA MET A 785 0.09 -16.52 -30.04
C MET A 785 -0.12 -15.73 -31.33
N LEU A 786 -0.90 -16.26 -32.28
CA LEU A 786 -1.23 -15.56 -33.52
C LEU A 786 -2.06 -14.30 -33.25
N GLN A 787 -2.98 -14.35 -32.28
CA GLN A 787 -3.77 -13.20 -31.86
C GLN A 787 -2.90 -12.17 -31.16
N ALA A 788 -2.09 -12.56 -30.18
CA ALA A 788 -1.17 -11.66 -29.47
C ALA A 788 -0.20 -10.95 -30.41
N ARG A 789 0.34 -11.66 -31.43
CA ARG A 789 1.24 -11.10 -32.44
C ARG A 789 0.65 -9.89 -33.17
N GLN A 790 -0.67 -9.79 -33.31
CA GLN A 790 -1.32 -8.66 -33.99
C GLN A 790 -1.22 -7.34 -33.20
N SER A 791 -1.03 -7.44 -31.88
CA SER A 791 -0.94 -6.30 -30.97
C SER A 791 0.50 -5.92 -30.60
N PHE A 792 1.49 -6.69 -31.06
CA PHE A 792 2.88 -6.46 -30.68
C PHE A 792 3.41 -5.13 -31.26
N PRO A 793 4.25 -4.41 -30.50
CA PRO A 793 4.99 -3.27 -31.03
C PRO A 793 5.84 -3.63 -32.25
N ASP A 794 6.12 -2.64 -33.09
CA ASP A 794 7.10 -2.77 -34.17
C ASP A 794 8.45 -3.27 -33.61
N GLY A 795 9.13 -4.14 -34.36
CA GLY A 795 10.43 -4.69 -33.98
C GLY A 795 10.39 -5.98 -33.15
N ILE A 796 9.20 -6.48 -32.77
CA ILE A 796 9.08 -7.79 -32.11
C ILE A 796 9.08 -8.93 -33.13
N SER A 797 9.97 -9.92 -32.93
CA SER A 797 10.00 -11.17 -33.68
C SER A 797 9.62 -12.35 -32.79
N LEU A 798 8.93 -13.33 -33.36
CA LEU A 798 8.61 -14.61 -32.72
C LEU A 798 9.20 -15.75 -33.55
N THR A 799 9.87 -16.68 -32.88
CA THR A 799 10.43 -17.89 -33.46
C THR A 799 9.98 -19.09 -32.65
N ILE A 800 9.58 -20.18 -33.31
CA ILE A 800 9.17 -21.44 -32.68
C ILE A 800 10.33 -22.43 -32.66
N ILE A 801 10.52 -23.08 -31.53
CA ILE A 801 11.44 -24.21 -31.37
C ILE A 801 10.67 -25.49 -31.65
N ILE A 802 11.09 -26.24 -32.66
CA ILE A 802 10.53 -27.54 -33.04
C ILE A 802 11.55 -28.63 -32.72
N GLY A 803 11.09 -29.71 -32.10
CA GLY A 803 11.93 -30.87 -31.81
C GLY A 803 11.12 -32.10 -31.42
N PRO A 804 11.79 -33.19 -31.05
CA PRO A 804 11.11 -34.45 -30.72
C PRO A 804 10.22 -34.29 -29.48
N GLY A 805 8.96 -34.72 -29.59
CA GLY A 805 8.02 -34.74 -28.47
C GLY A 805 8.53 -35.58 -27.29
N PHE A 806 8.16 -35.15 -26.08
CA PHE A 806 8.50 -35.80 -24.83
C PHE A 806 7.70 -37.09 -24.64
N GLN A 807 8.41 -38.20 -24.48
CA GLN A 807 7.78 -39.50 -24.24
C GLN A 807 6.91 -39.47 -22.97
N GLY A 808 5.61 -39.77 -23.13
CA GLY A 808 4.63 -39.81 -22.04
C GLY A 808 3.95 -38.47 -21.74
N GLU A 809 4.46 -37.37 -22.30
CA GLU A 809 3.86 -36.04 -22.19
C GLU A 809 3.12 -35.69 -23.49
N ASP A 810 3.86 -35.55 -24.60
CA ASP A 810 3.26 -35.12 -25.87
C ASP A 810 2.43 -36.25 -26.50
N ALA A 811 1.23 -35.90 -26.94
CA ALA A 811 0.35 -36.84 -27.64
C ALA A 811 0.92 -37.26 -29.01
N GLN A 812 1.72 -36.40 -29.64
CA GLN A 812 2.34 -36.65 -30.93
C GLN A 812 3.76 -37.22 -30.75
N LYS A 813 4.06 -38.31 -31.47
CA LYS A 813 5.35 -39.01 -31.41
C LYS A 813 6.40 -38.47 -32.39
N GLY A 814 6.21 -37.25 -32.91
CA GLY A 814 7.05 -36.62 -33.94
C GLY A 814 7.61 -35.28 -33.49
N ASP A 815 8.00 -34.46 -34.47
CA ASP A 815 8.45 -33.09 -34.24
C ASP A 815 7.25 -32.20 -33.84
N VAL A 816 7.34 -31.56 -32.69
CA VAL A 816 6.28 -30.74 -32.09
C VAL A 816 6.83 -29.36 -31.68
N PRO A 817 5.98 -28.32 -31.55
CA PRO A 817 6.39 -27.04 -30.96
C PRO A 817 6.71 -27.24 -29.48
N LEU A 818 7.99 -27.09 -29.15
CA LEU A 818 8.51 -27.31 -27.81
C LEU A 818 8.53 -26.04 -26.96
N GLY A 819 8.74 -24.90 -27.61
CA GLY A 819 8.79 -23.59 -27.00
C GLY A 819 8.84 -22.50 -28.07
N PHE A 820 8.93 -21.26 -27.63
CA PHE A 820 9.14 -20.12 -28.51
C PHE A 820 10.16 -19.15 -27.94
N VAL A 821 10.65 -18.30 -28.83
CA VAL A 821 11.54 -17.19 -28.53
C VAL A 821 10.92 -15.90 -29.07
N MET A 822 10.70 -14.94 -28.20
CA MET A 822 10.30 -13.57 -28.53
C MET A 822 11.51 -12.64 -28.40
N GLN A 823 11.78 -11.81 -29.40
CA GLN A 823 12.97 -10.95 -29.44
C GLN A 823 12.61 -9.56 -29.94
N LYS A 824 13.24 -8.53 -29.37
CA LYS A 824 12.96 -7.13 -29.68
C LYS A 824 14.13 -6.47 -30.40
N ASP A 825 13.85 -5.94 -31.59
CA ASP A 825 14.73 -5.19 -32.51
C ASP A 825 15.95 -5.94 -33.05
N VAL A 826 16.58 -6.80 -32.25
CA VAL A 826 17.74 -7.62 -32.62
C VAL A 826 17.34 -9.10 -32.60
N VAL A 827 17.43 -9.75 -33.76
CA VAL A 827 17.14 -11.17 -33.91
C VAL A 827 18.44 -11.98 -33.79
N MET A 828 18.51 -12.86 -32.81
CA MET A 828 19.62 -13.74 -32.44
C MET A 828 19.39 -15.20 -32.88
N ASN A 829 18.63 -15.40 -33.96
CA ASN A 829 18.24 -16.73 -34.40
C ASN A 829 19.44 -17.59 -34.82
N ASP A 830 20.47 -17.00 -35.42
CA ASP A 830 21.67 -17.74 -35.81
C ASP A 830 22.46 -18.23 -34.58
N GLU A 831 22.55 -17.40 -33.54
CA GLU A 831 23.16 -17.74 -32.26
C GLU A 831 22.40 -18.88 -31.57
N ILE A 832 21.08 -18.77 -31.44
CA ILE A 832 20.26 -19.83 -30.82
C ILE A 832 20.33 -21.12 -31.66
N GLN A 833 20.25 -21.01 -32.99
CA GLN A 833 20.36 -22.15 -33.90
C GLN A 833 21.70 -22.87 -33.76
N SER A 834 22.79 -22.16 -33.44
CA SER A 834 24.11 -22.74 -33.19
C SER A 834 24.20 -23.52 -31.87
N LEU A 835 23.31 -23.23 -30.92
CA LEU A 835 23.24 -23.88 -29.61
C LEU A 835 22.25 -25.05 -29.56
N LEU A 836 21.38 -25.18 -30.57
CA LEU A 836 20.41 -26.26 -30.64
C LEU A 836 21.09 -27.64 -30.73
N GLN A 837 20.54 -28.57 -29.97
CA GLN A 837 20.90 -29.98 -30.03
C GLN A 837 20.41 -30.61 -31.34
N GLY A 838 21.04 -31.72 -31.74
CA GLY A 838 20.62 -32.47 -32.91
C GLY A 838 19.16 -32.91 -32.80
N GLY A 839 18.37 -32.68 -33.87
CA GLY A 839 16.93 -32.98 -33.89
C GLY A 839 16.03 -31.80 -33.53
N TYR A 840 16.60 -30.65 -33.17
CA TYR A 840 15.85 -29.42 -32.91
C TYR A 840 16.07 -28.39 -34.02
N THR A 841 15.06 -27.59 -34.31
CA THR A 841 15.08 -26.55 -35.36
C THR A 841 14.29 -25.31 -34.95
N LEU A 842 14.74 -24.14 -35.39
CA LEU A 842 14.00 -22.89 -35.27
C LEU A 842 13.21 -22.60 -36.55
N TYR A 843 11.99 -22.09 -36.39
CA TYR A 843 11.19 -21.54 -37.47
C TYR A 843 10.70 -20.15 -37.10
N ASP A 844 10.82 -19.19 -38.02
CA ASP A 844 10.05 -17.94 -37.90
C ASP A 844 8.57 -18.28 -37.73
N PHE A 845 7.85 -17.57 -36.85
CA PHE A 845 6.47 -17.90 -36.53
C PHE A 845 5.57 -17.86 -37.77
N ASP A 846 5.71 -16.88 -38.67
CA ASP A 846 4.88 -16.80 -39.87
C ASP A 846 5.23 -17.90 -40.87
N GLU A 847 6.50 -18.29 -40.96
CA GLU A 847 6.92 -19.46 -41.74
C GLU A 847 6.33 -20.75 -41.17
N TYR A 848 6.37 -20.93 -39.84
CA TYR A 848 5.80 -22.07 -39.16
C TYR A 848 4.29 -22.19 -39.44
N ILE A 849 3.55 -21.08 -39.30
CA ILE A 849 2.12 -21.02 -39.60
C ILE A 849 1.86 -21.42 -41.06
N LYS A 850 2.58 -20.84 -42.02
CA LYS A 850 2.43 -21.19 -43.44
C LYS A 850 2.71 -22.66 -43.73
N ARG A 851 3.72 -23.23 -43.08
CA ARG A 851 4.22 -24.57 -43.40
C ARG A 851 3.45 -25.70 -42.71
N TYR A 852 3.05 -25.49 -41.46
CA TYR A 852 2.51 -26.56 -40.60
C TYR A 852 1.04 -26.36 -40.24
N VAL A 853 0.50 -25.15 -40.41
CA VAL A 853 -0.90 -24.84 -40.12
C VAL A 853 -1.72 -24.69 -41.40
N TYR A 854 -1.16 -24.08 -42.44
CA TYR A 854 -1.81 -23.85 -43.73
C TYR A 854 -1.18 -24.64 -44.89
N ASP A 855 -1.30 -25.97 -44.91
CA ASP A 855 -0.85 -26.75 -46.08
C ASP A 855 -1.90 -26.77 -47.19
N GLY A 856 -1.82 -25.79 -48.08
CA GLY A 856 -2.28 -25.84 -49.49
C GLY A 856 -3.79 -25.96 -49.80
N ALA A 857 -4.62 -26.45 -48.88
CA ALA A 857 -6.09 -26.50 -48.98
C ALA A 857 -6.81 -26.96 -47.69
N HIS A 858 -6.09 -27.41 -46.64
CA HIS A 858 -6.70 -27.94 -45.42
C HIS A 858 -6.00 -27.45 -44.16
N ILE A 859 -6.78 -26.91 -43.21
CA ILE A 859 -6.35 -26.65 -41.83
C ILE A 859 -6.18 -28.00 -41.12
N ASN A 860 -5.03 -28.23 -40.50
CA ASN A 860 -4.86 -29.39 -39.62
C ASN A 860 -5.73 -29.21 -38.36
N GLN A 861 -6.95 -29.77 -38.38
CA GLN A 861 -7.99 -29.61 -37.36
C GLN A 861 -7.56 -30.05 -35.94
N LYS A 862 -6.45 -30.78 -35.78
CA LYS A 862 -5.91 -31.15 -34.46
C LYS A 862 -5.01 -30.07 -33.83
N THR A 863 -4.57 -29.07 -34.60
CA THR A 863 -3.57 -28.08 -34.17
C THR A 863 -4.19 -26.70 -33.86
N LEU A 864 -5.45 -26.48 -34.24
CA LEU A 864 -6.18 -25.24 -33.98
C LEU A 864 -7.45 -25.54 -33.18
N MET A 865 -7.57 -24.99 -31.96
CA MET A 865 -8.90 -24.59 -31.48
C MET A 865 -9.46 -23.65 -32.55
N GLN A 866 -10.63 -24.01 -33.08
CA GLN A 866 -11.16 -23.44 -34.31
C GLN A 866 -11.32 -21.91 -34.19
N LEU A 867 -10.55 -21.18 -34.99
CA LEU A 867 -10.82 -19.78 -35.33
C LEU A 867 -11.93 -19.78 -36.39
N ASP A 868 -12.91 -18.89 -36.26
CA ASP A 868 -13.87 -18.65 -37.34
C ASP A 868 -13.25 -17.87 -38.52
N ASP A 869 -14.00 -17.73 -39.62
CA ASP A 869 -13.57 -17.01 -40.82
C ASP A 869 -13.25 -15.51 -40.58
N SER A 870 -13.54 -15.00 -39.36
CA SER A 870 -13.21 -13.66 -38.89
C SER A 870 -12.04 -13.59 -37.89
N GLY A 871 -11.44 -14.72 -37.54
CA GLY A 871 -10.30 -14.77 -36.61
C GLY A 871 -10.69 -14.66 -35.12
N HIS A 872 -11.90 -15.09 -34.74
CA HIS A 872 -12.33 -15.16 -33.33
C HIS A 872 -12.33 -16.61 -32.81
N LEU A 873 -11.91 -16.78 -31.54
CA LEU A 873 -11.84 -18.07 -30.83
C LEU A 873 -13.24 -18.57 -30.44
N TYR A 874 -13.58 -19.80 -30.82
CA TYR A 874 -14.72 -20.52 -30.23
C TYR A 874 -14.29 -21.22 -28.93
N GLU A 875 -14.95 -20.91 -27.80
CA GLU A 875 -14.99 -21.82 -26.66
C GLU A 875 -15.88 -23.01 -27.02
N THR A 876 -15.33 -24.22 -27.16
CA THR A 876 -16.17 -25.41 -27.00
C THR A 876 -15.42 -26.61 -26.45
N VAL A 877 -15.69 -26.86 -25.16
CA VAL A 877 -16.11 -28.14 -24.57
C VAL A 877 -15.40 -29.39 -25.12
N SER A 878 -14.56 -29.94 -24.24
CA SER A 878 -14.27 -31.36 -24.10
C SER A 878 -15.51 -32.25 -24.25
N ALA A 879 -15.79 -32.77 -25.44
CA ALA A 879 -16.48 -34.06 -25.67
C ALA A 879 -16.57 -34.40 -27.17
N PHE A 880 -16.43 -35.70 -27.49
CA PHE A 880 -16.74 -36.40 -28.75
C PHE A 880 -15.71 -36.39 -29.89
N PHE A 881 -14.97 -37.50 -29.99
CA PHE A 881 -14.69 -38.12 -31.29
C PHE A 881 -15.45 -39.45 -31.38
N PRO A 882 -16.47 -39.54 -32.25
CA PRO A 882 -16.60 -40.71 -33.08
C PRO A 882 -16.79 -40.28 -34.53
N SER A 883 -15.78 -40.60 -35.35
CA SER A 883 -15.85 -40.81 -36.80
C SER A 883 -16.52 -39.75 -37.70
N GLY A 884 -15.75 -39.22 -38.64
CA GLY A 884 -16.23 -39.00 -40.01
C GLY A 884 -16.23 -37.55 -40.49
N GLU A 885 -15.38 -37.32 -41.50
CA GLU A 885 -15.44 -36.29 -42.55
C GLU A 885 -16.44 -35.12 -42.40
N VAL A 886 -15.90 -33.90 -42.26
CA VAL A 886 -16.63 -32.67 -42.63
C VAL A 886 -15.98 -32.10 -43.88
N ARG A 887 -16.74 -32.09 -44.99
CA ARG A 887 -16.37 -31.43 -46.25
C ARG A 887 -16.54 -29.91 -46.08
N VAL A 888 -15.47 -29.16 -46.33
CA VAL A 888 -15.48 -27.71 -46.43
C VAL A 888 -16.09 -27.30 -47.78
N ALA A 889 -17.09 -26.42 -47.77
CA ALA A 889 -17.57 -25.70 -48.95
C ALA A 889 -16.95 -24.30 -48.94
N ALA A 890 -16.58 -23.85 -50.14
CA ALA A 890 -15.68 -22.74 -50.48
C ALA A 890 -16.01 -21.36 -49.90
#